data_AF-A0A424HNH3-F1
#
_entry.id   AF-A0A424HNH3-F1
#
_cell.length_a   1.000
_cell.length_b   1.000
_cell.length_c   1.000
_cell.angle_alpha   90.00
_cell.angle_beta   90.00
_cell.angle_gamma   90.00
#
_symmetry.space_group_name_H-M   'P 1'
#
loop_
_entity.id
_entity.type
_entity.pdbx_description
1 polymer ?
#
loop_
_entity_poly.entity_id
_entity_poly.type
_entity_poly.pdbx_seq_one_letter_code
_entity_poly.pdbx_strand_id
1 'polypeptide(L)'
;MMKHKYLHQGSLSIVVGALCLIFPLNASAQNQDYQPSEERSSFDQRKVSVMDGNRLRASYHNTGHAGRRSSDNLSELIFEFPKNTNREYIYFISTMFGTEVPDMSTPEADEFPIVSVASYKSSRDGRTNWSLNPIKGYVRDDADEIARSDRGPTSPLGNTWPNTWPDKLNDGGDGWPNSWNGFFGRDQFNADVEFYYKAGDDTYTRYNGTRFAPDATDPSRGGLGVIMDTRILAWSQTLVNATHFNIFEIKNDASYDYPRMAFGLWIADFVAGGGPLDTPEFDNIRSIAYITDQDRQSGGNVFDGGLVGQMGLKFLETPGNAIDGIDNDADSDYYNQANTELYNDENVDLYQSLTTTQGGFYSYDALVDSVIPSFTEANFEERVIQPGDKIVKILEDQSRVIDVYNGSTIESQGRIWEFSGPITVTEDVLSPEDPDFGNHIDGFDNDFDGLIDENRPNHLLKSTFITSTSTFEPRPVRFINYLFFEPGDTLDRGLIVPRAEILESSNSDDLRSSINPRQGYHTSAPMIDEGREDGFDNDKDWTAGLDDVGVEGDPDRLSNGQGDGRPTSGAGTSFPGEPNIDKTDVSETDLIGVTRVRIFDAGALQVSQDADIWLNYLIPGEFEEKQGTDSDIFVSSGLFPLLQGTSERFALAITAAQENGTPQQDRNRVNLRLEDATRAYESDYQFAVAPSPPILQAVAGDGKVTLYWDDLAEQSFDRYINIQTGDGNDFEGYKIYRTTDVSFEEILTITDGFGSGTYLSPLAIYDKKNGLSGFHPVADNGLQFNLGNDSGLKRIFEDTDVINGRTYYYAVTSYDRGFEAAGISPSESPVQVSLNPDGTVILGQNVVKIRPSRDRAGYISPDNPLAELVSGSPGGTVEVQIVDPSAVVPDNVYDVVFEDTLVEVKGAADEIRTKNFSLREISSGSPKVLIDRSEDLEGQFSKVMDGFMVSVTNEEGSGVDDGRTQWSSTETGTPHDYEIVVQGPPVVRDYELVIGDAVGFGASTSATVETFPGNFRELPSMSTNFIIRDTQTKEPVKYAFQDLNNPASPQQRCNPTFFPPASYEQVESGQLSAVAGFSGRCSDVIYLIEDYREQKGVVTYRISMNAFFSEGGLLTRHPKPGDTLSVYTNKPFIDGNRFQFIMDQDNLPQINSDTLRSDLDDVLVIPNPYKVSSVFEPQVTSTNFQQNRELHFTGVPAPSTLRIFTASGTLIRKIDITQSNLTSEYGGTYIWNMLTRDNLEISYGVYLYHISTPEGAEKTGKFAVIK
;
A
#
# COMPACT_ATOMS: atom_id res chain seq x y z
N MET A 1 -35.96 -18.34 -42.27
CA MET A 1 -36.40 -19.26 -43.35
C MET A 1 -35.62 -20.56 -43.18
N MET A 2 -36.30 -21.65 -42.78
CA MET A 2 -35.93 -23.10 -42.76
C MET A 2 -34.47 -23.52 -42.46
N LYS A 3 -34.13 -24.50 -41.60
CA LYS A 3 -34.90 -25.58 -40.94
C LYS A 3 -34.00 -26.25 -39.88
N HIS A 4 -34.59 -26.66 -38.77
CA HIS A 4 -34.05 -27.58 -37.76
C HIS A 4 -33.72 -28.99 -38.30
N LYS A 5 -32.81 -29.70 -37.61
CA LYS A 5 -33.07 -31.06 -37.11
C LYS A 5 -32.13 -31.46 -35.95
N TYR A 6 -32.76 -31.89 -34.85
CA TYR A 6 -32.24 -32.59 -33.67
C TYR A 6 -31.80 -34.04 -33.99
N LEU A 7 -30.81 -34.62 -33.26
CA LEU A 7 -31.03 -35.57 -32.15
C LEU A 7 -29.74 -36.25 -31.62
N HIS A 8 -29.57 -36.16 -30.28
CA HIS A 8 -29.13 -37.11 -29.24
C HIS A 8 -27.78 -37.88 -29.19
N GLN A 9 -27.10 -37.65 -28.04
CA GLN A 9 -26.52 -38.56 -27.02
C GLN A 9 -25.36 -39.51 -27.37
N GLY A 10 -24.27 -39.38 -26.59
CA GLY A 10 -23.28 -40.44 -26.37
C GLY A 10 -21.95 -39.91 -25.82
N SER A 11 -21.72 -40.10 -24.53
CA SER A 11 -20.56 -39.63 -23.75
C SER A 11 -19.26 -40.42 -24.02
N LEU A 12 -18.13 -39.71 -23.89
CA LEU A 12 -16.83 -40.11 -23.35
C LEU A 12 -15.96 -41.17 -24.09
N SER A 13 -14.91 -40.71 -24.79
CA SER A 13 -13.48 -40.91 -24.41
C SER A 13 -12.52 -40.72 -25.59
N ILE A 14 -11.61 -39.74 -25.43
CA ILE A 14 -10.20 -39.70 -25.86
C ILE A 14 -9.87 -39.91 -27.35
N VAL A 15 -9.57 -38.80 -28.04
CA VAL A 15 -8.32 -38.62 -28.84
C VAL A 15 -7.97 -37.12 -28.79
N VAL A 16 -6.83 -36.80 -28.19
CA VAL A 16 -6.16 -35.50 -28.27
C VAL A 16 -5.68 -35.30 -29.70
N GLY A 17 -6.21 -34.28 -30.36
CA GLY A 17 -5.72 -33.78 -31.65
C GLY A 17 -5.44 -32.30 -31.50
N ALA A 18 -4.18 -31.97 -31.19
CA ALA A 18 -3.68 -30.61 -31.22
C ALA A 18 -3.85 -30.05 -32.66
N LEU A 19 -4.70 -29.04 -32.80
CA LEU A 19 -4.70 -28.18 -33.97
C LEU A 19 -3.97 -26.90 -33.54
N CYS A 20 -2.65 -26.89 -33.70
CA CYS A 20 -1.89 -25.63 -33.76
C CYS A 20 -2.41 -24.85 -34.96
N LEU A 21 -3.20 -23.81 -34.71
CA LEU A 21 -3.41 -22.74 -35.68
C LEU A 21 -2.12 -21.91 -35.70
N ILE A 22 -1.18 -22.34 -36.53
CA ILE A 22 -0.02 -21.56 -36.93
C ILE A 22 -0.56 -20.40 -37.77
N PHE A 23 -0.75 -19.24 -37.14
CA PHE A 23 -0.74 -17.98 -37.86
C PHE A 23 0.71 -17.71 -38.27
N PRO A 24 1.02 -17.47 -39.55
CA PRO A 24 2.35 -17.04 -39.93
C PRO A 24 2.58 -15.64 -39.35
N LEU A 25 3.47 -15.55 -38.36
CA LEU A 25 4.14 -14.31 -37.97
C LEU A 25 4.86 -13.78 -39.22
N ASN A 26 4.29 -12.73 -39.82
CA ASN A 26 4.98 -11.97 -40.86
C ASN A 26 6.07 -11.15 -40.16
N ALA A 27 7.29 -11.70 -40.14
CA ALA A 27 8.50 -10.91 -40.02
C ALA A 27 8.70 -10.16 -41.35
N SER A 28 8.06 -9.00 -41.45
CA SER A 28 8.37 -7.98 -42.45
C SER A 28 8.43 -6.67 -41.69
N ALA A 29 9.64 -6.12 -41.56
CA ALA A 29 9.91 -4.77 -41.10
C ALA A 29 8.89 -3.82 -41.74
N GLN A 30 7.98 -3.33 -40.91
CA GLN A 30 7.01 -2.32 -41.31
C GLN A 30 7.67 -0.97 -41.17
N ASN A 31 8.01 -0.38 -42.31
CA ASN A 31 7.84 1.06 -42.50
C ASN A 31 6.31 1.30 -42.48
N GLN A 32 5.68 1.16 -41.30
CA GLN A 32 4.34 1.70 -41.06
C GLN A 32 4.56 3.16 -40.71
N ASP A 33 3.97 4.05 -41.51
CA ASP A 33 3.83 5.46 -41.13
C ASP A 33 3.19 5.49 -39.73
N TYR A 34 3.95 5.87 -38.69
CA TYR A 34 3.42 6.04 -37.34
C TYR A 34 2.17 6.92 -37.43
N GLN A 35 1.07 6.45 -36.84
CA GLN A 35 -0.18 7.19 -36.81
C GLN A 35 -0.29 7.86 -35.44
N PRO A 36 -0.21 9.20 -35.37
CA PRO A 36 -0.56 9.95 -34.18
C PRO A 36 -1.88 9.49 -33.55
N SER A 37 -1.93 9.46 -32.23
CA SER A 37 -3.12 9.06 -31.48
C SER A 37 -4.28 10.06 -31.61
N GLU A 38 -5.48 9.62 -31.25
CA GLU A 38 -6.69 10.46 -31.14
C GLU A 38 -6.78 11.18 -29.77
N GLU A 39 -5.75 11.08 -28.92
CA GLU A 39 -5.75 11.73 -27.60
C GLU A 39 -5.66 13.25 -27.73
N ARG A 40 -6.50 13.99 -27.01
CA ARG A 40 -6.58 15.46 -27.10
C ARG A 40 -6.69 16.11 -25.73
N SER A 41 -6.01 17.23 -25.54
CA SER A 41 -6.04 17.97 -24.28
C SER A 41 -7.30 18.82 -24.11
N SER A 42 -7.56 19.20 -22.87
CA SER A 42 -8.71 20.02 -22.51
C SER A 42 -8.42 20.93 -21.34
N PHE A 43 -8.59 22.24 -21.52
CA PHE A 43 -8.48 23.21 -20.42
C PHE A 43 -9.45 22.90 -19.26
N ASP A 44 -10.66 22.43 -19.58
CA ASP A 44 -11.70 22.13 -18.60
C ASP A 44 -11.39 20.91 -17.70
N GLN A 45 -10.39 20.10 -18.07
CA GLN A 45 -10.00 18.89 -17.32
C GLN A 45 -8.88 19.17 -16.30
N ARG A 46 -8.51 20.44 -16.08
CA ARG A 46 -7.49 20.80 -15.09
C ARG A 46 -7.95 20.46 -13.68
N LYS A 47 -7.10 19.70 -12.97
CA LYS A 47 -7.29 19.29 -11.58
C LYS A 47 -6.04 19.61 -10.79
N VAL A 48 -6.24 19.81 -9.49
CA VAL A 48 -5.17 20.03 -8.52
C VAL A 48 -5.40 19.06 -7.39
N SER A 49 -4.36 18.34 -7.00
CA SER A 49 -4.36 17.46 -5.83
C SER A 49 -3.26 17.87 -4.88
N VAL A 50 -3.42 17.56 -3.61
CA VAL A 50 -2.36 17.72 -2.60
C VAL A 50 -1.69 16.37 -2.41
N MET A 51 -0.39 16.29 -2.65
CA MET A 51 0.41 15.11 -2.32
C MET A 51 0.72 15.13 -0.82
N ASP A 52 0.07 14.25 -0.07
CA ASP A 52 0.14 14.17 1.41
C ASP A 52 0.49 12.78 1.94
N GLY A 53 1.04 11.92 1.06
CA GLY A 53 1.45 10.55 1.38
C GLY A 53 2.55 10.45 2.43
N ASN A 54 3.37 11.49 2.60
CA ASN A 54 4.47 11.48 3.58
C ASN A 54 4.63 12.83 4.29
N ARG A 55 5.83 13.19 4.77
CA ARG A 55 6.08 14.42 5.53
C ARG A 55 6.34 15.65 4.66
N LEU A 56 6.64 15.47 3.37
CA LEU A 56 6.67 16.56 2.40
C LEU A 56 5.25 16.77 1.87
N ARG A 57 4.87 18.02 1.58
CA ARG A 57 3.56 18.32 1.00
C ARG A 57 3.64 19.46 0.01
N ALA A 58 2.92 19.33 -1.10
CA ALA A 58 2.77 20.36 -2.13
C ALA A 58 1.49 20.12 -2.95
N SER A 59 1.02 21.16 -3.63
CA SER A 59 -0.03 21.01 -4.67
C SER A 59 0.58 20.53 -5.97
N TYR A 60 -0.03 19.53 -6.60
CA TYR A 60 0.35 19.05 -7.94
C TYR A 60 -0.79 19.33 -8.90
N HIS A 61 -0.44 19.74 -10.12
CA HIS A 61 -1.37 20.03 -11.20
C HIS A 61 -1.16 19.00 -12.30
N ASN A 62 -2.24 18.54 -12.93
CA ASN A 62 -2.18 17.59 -14.05
C ASN A 62 -1.67 18.21 -15.37
N THR A 63 -0.65 19.06 -15.29
CA THR A 63 -0.03 19.77 -16.42
C THR A 63 1.50 19.72 -16.40
N GLY A 64 2.13 19.07 -15.42
CA GLY A 64 3.58 19.11 -15.20
C GLY A 64 4.07 20.26 -14.30
N HIS A 65 3.14 20.86 -13.55
CA HIS A 65 3.43 21.95 -12.61
C HIS A 65 3.12 21.48 -11.19
N ALA A 66 3.97 21.84 -10.22
CA ALA A 66 3.70 21.60 -8.81
C ALA A 66 4.07 22.84 -7.99
N GLY A 67 3.38 23.08 -6.89
CA GLY A 67 3.41 24.32 -6.13
C GLY A 67 2.29 25.29 -6.49
N ARG A 68 2.46 26.55 -6.09
CA ARG A 68 1.46 27.62 -6.25
C ARG A 68 1.69 28.39 -7.55
N ARG A 69 0.65 28.50 -8.39
CA ARG A 69 0.73 29.20 -9.68
C ARG A 69 0.76 30.72 -9.56
N SER A 70 0.15 31.29 -8.53
CA SER A 70 0.14 32.75 -8.34
C SER A 70 -0.17 33.13 -6.91
N SER A 71 0.24 34.33 -6.51
CA SER A 71 -0.02 34.86 -5.16
C SER A 71 -1.51 34.97 -4.83
N ASP A 72 -2.37 34.99 -5.85
CA ASP A 72 -3.83 35.08 -5.71
C ASP A 72 -4.49 33.71 -5.47
N ASN A 73 -3.82 32.61 -5.83
CA ASN A 73 -4.32 31.24 -5.66
C ASN A 73 -4.02 30.69 -4.27
N LEU A 74 -4.62 31.31 -3.25
CA LEU A 74 -4.35 30.97 -1.85
C LEU A 74 -4.77 29.55 -1.46
N SER A 75 -5.59 28.86 -2.25
CA SER A 75 -5.95 27.45 -2.03
C SER A 75 -4.85 26.46 -2.43
N GLU A 76 -3.86 26.89 -3.22
CA GLU A 76 -2.74 26.04 -3.66
C GLU A 76 -1.60 26.11 -2.63
N LEU A 77 -0.96 24.96 -2.36
CA LEU A 77 0.15 24.82 -1.44
C LEU A 77 1.49 25.01 -2.16
N ILE A 78 2.38 25.71 -1.47
CA ILE A 78 3.82 25.77 -1.75
C ILE A 78 4.45 24.48 -1.21
N PHE A 79 5.64 24.10 -1.66
CA PHE A 79 6.35 22.98 -1.04
C PHE A 79 6.65 23.31 0.42
N GLU A 80 6.07 22.53 1.32
CA GLU A 80 6.21 22.72 2.76
C GLU A 80 6.72 21.47 3.47
N PHE A 81 7.56 21.69 4.46
CA PHE A 81 8.12 20.63 5.29
C PHE A 81 8.43 21.13 6.72
N PRO A 82 8.01 20.40 7.76
CA PRO A 82 7.12 19.23 7.72
C PRO A 82 5.70 19.59 7.29
N LYS A 83 4.93 18.59 6.81
CA LYS A 83 3.54 18.81 6.39
C LYS A 83 2.69 19.43 7.52
N ASN A 84 1.73 20.25 7.13
CA ASN A 84 0.78 20.96 8.00
C ASN A 84 1.42 21.99 8.95
N THR A 85 2.68 22.38 8.73
CA THR A 85 3.37 23.38 9.56
C THR A 85 3.41 24.78 8.95
N ASN A 86 3.04 24.94 7.66
CA ASN A 86 3.23 26.17 6.86
C ASN A 86 4.70 26.63 6.74
N ARG A 87 5.66 25.72 6.89
CA ARG A 87 7.09 26.00 6.66
C ARG A 87 7.40 25.81 5.19
N GLU A 88 7.43 26.91 4.45
CA GLU A 88 7.49 26.98 2.99
C GLU A 88 8.94 27.13 2.48
N TYR A 89 9.26 26.47 1.35
CA TYR A 89 10.62 26.43 0.77
C TYR A 89 10.68 26.66 -0.75
N ILE A 90 9.84 26.00 -1.55
CA ILE A 90 9.87 26.10 -3.03
C ILE A 90 8.50 26.57 -3.51
N TYR A 91 8.44 27.72 -4.19
CA TYR A 91 7.18 28.31 -4.68
C TYR A 91 6.47 27.37 -5.64
N PHE A 92 7.19 26.94 -6.68
CA PHE A 92 6.77 25.93 -7.63
C PHE A 92 7.95 25.25 -8.33
N ILE A 93 7.65 24.13 -8.97
CA ILE A 93 8.44 23.55 -10.04
C ILE A 93 7.58 23.45 -11.31
N SER A 94 8.21 23.61 -12.48
CA SER A 94 7.51 23.59 -13.76
C SER A 94 8.35 22.93 -14.84
N THR A 95 7.81 21.89 -15.48
CA THR A 95 8.45 21.21 -16.60
C THR A 95 8.38 22.03 -17.89
N MET A 96 9.43 21.93 -18.71
CA MET A 96 9.54 22.50 -20.05
C MET A 96 10.29 21.53 -20.95
N PHE A 97 9.93 21.47 -22.22
CA PHE A 97 10.68 20.72 -23.22
C PHE A 97 10.51 21.37 -24.58
N GLY A 98 11.46 21.19 -25.48
CA GLY A 98 11.42 21.83 -26.79
C GLY A 98 12.37 21.21 -27.77
N THR A 99 12.17 21.57 -29.04
CA THR A 99 13.00 21.11 -30.15
C THR A 99 12.93 22.11 -31.28
N GLU A 100 13.84 21.97 -32.25
CA GLU A 100 13.81 22.69 -33.51
C GLU A 100 12.94 21.93 -34.53
N VAL A 101 12.10 22.67 -35.26
CA VAL A 101 11.20 22.11 -36.26
C VAL A 101 11.36 22.82 -37.60
N PRO A 102 11.10 22.13 -38.72
CA PRO A 102 11.18 22.74 -40.04
C PRO A 102 10.13 23.83 -40.24
N ASP A 103 10.53 24.91 -40.91
CA ASP A 103 9.62 25.97 -41.37
C ASP A 103 8.90 25.52 -42.65
N MET A 104 7.69 24.99 -42.49
CA MET A 104 6.86 24.53 -43.60
C MET A 104 6.27 25.67 -44.45
N SER A 105 6.49 26.93 -44.06
CA SER A 105 6.01 28.09 -44.82
C SER A 105 6.99 28.53 -45.92
N THR A 106 8.24 28.09 -45.85
CA THR A 106 9.31 28.44 -46.78
C THR A 106 9.72 27.24 -47.64
N PRO A 107 10.15 27.45 -48.90
CA PRO A 107 10.76 26.38 -49.70
C PRO A 107 12.19 26.04 -49.26
N GLU A 108 12.80 26.90 -48.45
CA GLU A 108 14.14 26.76 -47.87
C GLU A 108 14.05 25.90 -46.60
N ALA A 109 15.08 25.09 -46.33
CA ALA A 109 15.16 24.21 -45.15
C ALA A 109 15.55 24.99 -43.89
N ASP A 110 14.81 26.07 -43.60
CA ASP A 110 14.98 26.84 -42.38
C ASP A 110 14.30 26.11 -41.21
N GLU A 111 14.91 26.18 -40.02
CA GLU A 111 14.38 25.60 -38.79
C GLU A 111 14.11 26.67 -37.74
N PHE A 112 13.25 26.37 -36.77
CA PHE A 112 13.02 27.25 -35.62
C PHE A 112 12.56 26.47 -34.39
N PRO A 113 12.79 26.98 -33.17
CA PRO A 113 12.41 26.26 -31.97
C PRO A 113 10.93 26.45 -31.61
N ILE A 114 10.34 25.36 -31.12
CA ILE A 114 9.07 25.36 -30.40
C ILE A 114 9.35 24.76 -29.02
N VAL A 115 8.87 25.44 -27.98
CA VAL A 115 8.99 24.99 -26.59
C VAL A 115 7.59 24.81 -26.03
N SER A 116 7.35 23.71 -25.34
CA SER A 116 6.13 23.42 -24.59
C SER A 116 6.42 23.57 -23.09
N VAL A 117 5.46 24.13 -22.36
CA VAL A 117 5.63 24.49 -20.94
C VAL A 117 4.41 24.10 -20.13
N ALA A 118 4.63 23.67 -18.89
CA ALA A 118 3.56 23.20 -18.01
C ALA A 118 2.58 24.31 -17.55
N SER A 119 2.99 25.58 -17.52
CA SER A 119 2.16 26.70 -17.05
C SER A 119 2.53 28.04 -17.70
N TYR A 120 1.70 29.06 -17.46
CA TYR A 120 1.92 30.48 -17.79
C TYR A 120 1.96 30.89 -19.27
N LYS A 121 1.96 29.96 -20.22
CA LYS A 121 1.90 30.28 -21.66
C LYS A 121 0.45 30.50 -22.13
N SER A 122 0.20 31.62 -22.79
CA SER A 122 -1.11 31.98 -23.35
C SER A 122 -1.00 32.67 -24.71
N SER A 123 -2.11 32.75 -25.43
CA SER A 123 -2.23 33.54 -26.65
C SER A 123 -1.90 35.01 -26.40
N ARG A 124 -1.50 35.72 -27.46
CA ARG A 124 -1.15 37.15 -27.39
C ARG A 124 -2.29 38.04 -26.87
N ASP A 125 -3.54 37.64 -27.09
CA ASP A 125 -4.72 38.33 -26.57
C ASP A 125 -5.17 37.82 -25.18
N GLY A 126 -4.43 36.86 -24.60
CA GLY A 126 -4.66 36.27 -23.29
C GLY A 126 -5.91 35.39 -23.20
N ARG A 127 -6.57 35.08 -24.31
CA ARG A 127 -7.86 34.35 -24.32
C ARG A 127 -7.72 32.83 -24.33
N THR A 128 -6.62 32.33 -24.86
CA THR A 128 -6.38 30.88 -25.00
C THR A 128 -5.16 30.52 -24.17
N ASN A 129 -5.28 29.47 -23.34
CA ASN A 129 -4.11 28.89 -22.70
C ASN A 129 -3.35 28.03 -23.72
N TRP A 130 -2.04 28.22 -23.78
CA TRP A 130 -1.10 27.53 -24.67
C TRP A 130 -0.06 26.73 -23.89
N SER A 131 -0.28 26.52 -22.58
CA SER A 131 0.52 25.62 -21.75
C SER A 131 0.02 24.18 -21.97
N LEU A 132 0.74 23.21 -21.40
CA LEU A 132 0.22 21.84 -21.34
C LEU A 132 -1.16 21.81 -20.69
N ASN A 133 -2.04 21.01 -21.29
CA ASN A 133 -3.39 20.77 -20.78
C ASN A 133 -3.61 19.26 -20.61
N PRO A 134 -4.45 18.86 -19.63
CA PRO A 134 -4.68 17.45 -19.37
C PRO A 134 -5.37 16.76 -20.54
N ILE A 135 -4.97 15.52 -20.84
CA ILE A 135 -5.65 14.66 -21.80
C ILE A 135 -6.95 14.14 -21.20
N LYS A 136 -8.02 14.15 -22.01
CA LYS A 136 -9.36 13.73 -21.57
C LYS A 136 -9.39 12.24 -21.23
N GLY A 137 -10.12 11.88 -20.17
CA GLY A 137 -10.43 10.49 -19.82
C GLY A 137 -9.49 9.83 -18.82
N TYR A 138 -8.42 10.50 -18.38
CA TYR A 138 -7.47 9.99 -17.37
C TYR A 138 -7.87 10.30 -15.92
N VAL A 139 -9.05 10.86 -15.72
CA VAL A 139 -9.64 11.15 -14.42
C VAL A 139 -11.15 11.04 -14.56
N ARG A 140 -11.84 10.71 -13.46
CA ARG A 140 -13.30 10.72 -13.42
C ARG A 140 -13.81 12.16 -13.63
N ASP A 141 -14.79 12.34 -14.53
CA ASP A 141 -15.28 13.68 -14.92
C ASP A 141 -15.82 14.51 -13.73
N ASP A 142 -16.39 13.84 -12.72
CA ASP A 142 -16.94 14.46 -11.51
C ASP A 142 -16.01 14.36 -10.29
N ALA A 143 -14.75 13.97 -10.47
CA ALA A 143 -13.72 14.12 -9.44
C ALA A 143 -13.16 15.56 -9.45
N ASP A 144 -12.90 16.11 -8.25
CA ASP A 144 -12.26 17.43 -8.10
C ASP A 144 -10.73 17.37 -8.07
N GLU A 145 -10.18 16.16 -7.90
CA GLU A 145 -8.76 15.84 -7.78
C GLU A 145 -8.26 15.08 -9.03
N ILE A 146 -6.94 15.05 -9.20
CA ILE A 146 -6.22 14.13 -10.12
C ILE A 146 -6.51 12.68 -9.69
N ALA A 147 -6.40 11.70 -10.60
CA ALA A 147 -6.50 10.30 -10.22
C ALA A 147 -5.42 9.92 -9.21
N ARG A 148 -5.83 9.32 -8.08
CA ARG A 148 -4.96 8.90 -6.96
C ARG A 148 -5.14 7.42 -6.65
N SER A 149 -4.07 6.68 -6.38
CA SER A 149 -4.12 5.25 -6.04
C SER A 149 -4.95 4.95 -4.78
N ASP A 150 -5.00 5.87 -3.83
CA ASP A 150 -5.77 5.75 -2.57
C ASP A 150 -7.27 6.10 -2.71
N ARG A 151 -7.73 6.43 -3.92
CA ARG A 151 -9.09 6.91 -4.22
C ARG A 151 -9.77 6.08 -5.31
N GLY A 152 -9.88 4.77 -5.09
CA GLY A 152 -10.58 3.84 -5.99
C GLY A 152 -12.08 3.68 -5.73
N PRO A 153 -12.78 2.81 -6.49
CA PRO A 153 -14.21 2.56 -6.39
C PRO A 153 -14.70 2.10 -5.01
N THR A 154 -13.83 1.47 -4.22
CA THR A 154 -14.11 0.96 -2.87
C THR A 154 -13.65 1.92 -1.76
N SER A 155 -12.95 3.01 -2.10
CA SER A 155 -12.38 3.94 -1.12
C SER A 155 -13.48 4.76 -0.43
N PRO A 156 -13.48 4.85 0.92
CA PRO A 156 -14.42 5.69 1.65
C PRO A 156 -14.18 7.20 1.40
N LEU A 157 -13.01 7.55 0.86
CA LEU A 157 -12.63 8.92 0.55
C LEU A 157 -13.08 9.37 -0.86
N GLY A 158 -13.86 8.54 -1.55
CA GLY A 158 -14.36 8.77 -2.90
C GLY A 158 -13.48 8.17 -3.99
N ASN A 159 -14.03 8.11 -5.20
CA ASN A 159 -13.36 7.55 -6.37
C ASN A 159 -12.81 8.69 -7.25
N THR A 160 -11.57 8.60 -7.70
CA THR A 160 -10.97 9.54 -8.67
C THR A 160 -10.66 8.86 -10.02
N TRP A 161 -10.73 7.54 -10.07
CA TRP A 161 -10.36 6.75 -11.24
C TRP A 161 -11.42 6.91 -12.34
N PRO A 162 -11.01 7.04 -13.61
CA PRO A 162 -11.96 6.99 -14.71
C PRO A 162 -12.64 5.62 -14.77
N ASN A 163 -13.78 5.52 -15.46
CA ASN A 163 -14.48 4.24 -15.62
C ASN A 163 -13.63 3.21 -16.39
N THR A 164 -12.77 3.70 -17.28
CA THR A 164 -11.79 2.94 -18.07
C THR A 164 -10.61 3.86 -18.37
N TRP A 165 -9.40 3.33 -18.36
CA TRP A 165 -8.18 4.01 -18.76
C TRP A 165 -8.05 4.02 -20.29
N PRO A 166 -8.05 5.19 -20.95
CA PRO A 166 -8.08 5.28 -22.42
C PRO A 166 -6.92 4.59 -23.13
N ASP A 167 -5.71 4.69 -22.57
CA ASP A 167 -4.51 4.02 -23.08
C ASP A 167 -4.64 2.50 -23.04
N LYS A 168 -5.29 1.94 -22.02
CA LYS A 168 -5.42 0.50 -21.84
C LYS A 168 -6.55 -0.15 -22.66
N LEU A 169 -7.16 0.58 -23.58
CA LEU A 169 -8.14 0.05 -24.54
C LEU A 169 -7.51 -0.45 -25.84
N ASN A 170 -6.27 -0.05 -26.10
CA ASN A 170 -5.52 -0.47 -27.28
C ASN A 170 -4.84 -1.82 -27.04
N ASP A 171 -4.19 -2.36 -28.07
CA ASP A 171 -3.34 -3.57 -27.98
C ASP A 171 -4.02 -4.82 -27.37
N GLY A 172 -5.34 -4.90 -27.45
CA GLY A 172 -6.14 -6.01 -26.93
C GLY A 172 -6.63 -5.83 -25.48
N GLY A 173 -6.37 -4.68 -24.85
CA GLY A 173 -6.79 -4.36 -23.50
C GLY A 173 -8.29 -4.09 -23.33
N ASP A 174 -8.76 -4.22 -22.09
CA ASP A 174 -10.16 -3.98 -21.69
C ASP A 174 -10.41 -2.60 -21.08
N GLY A 175 -9.39 -1.71 -21.06
CA GLY A 175 -9.45 -0.41 -20.42
C GLY A 175 -9.33 -0.46 -18.90
N TRP A 176 -8.98 -1.62 -18.31
CA TRP A 176 -8.73 -1.81 -16.88
C TRP A 176 -9.83 -1.22 -15.97
N PRO A 177 -11.11 -1.59 -16.16
CA PRO A 177 -12.22 -1.00 -15.42
C PRO A 177 -12.19 -1.40 -13.94
N ASN A 178 -12.35 -0.41 -13.06
CA ASN A 178 -12.26 -0.56 -11.59
C ASN A 178 -10.90 -1.00 -11.06
N SER A 179 -9.85 -0.90 -11.88
CA SER A 179 -8.47 -1.21 -11.50
C SER A 179 -7.60 0.04 -11.55
N TRP A 180 -6.56 0.07 -10.73
CA TRP A 180 -5.53 1.10 -10.78
C TRP A 180 -4.63 0.92 -12.00
N ASN A 181 -4.28 2.01 -12.66
CA ASN A 181 -3.26 2.04 -13.71
C ASN A 181 -1.88 2.20 -13.05
N GLY A 182 -1.41 1.14 -12.41
CA GLY A 182 -0.12 1.11 -11.70
C GLY A 182 1.06 1.19 -12.65
N PHE A 183 2.20 1.68 -12.15
CA PHE A 183 3.44 1.80 -12.93
C PHE A 183 3.92 0.45 -13.47
N PHE A 184 3.80 -0.61 -12.67
CA PHE A 184 4.20 -1.98 -13.02
C PHE A 184 3.07 -2.88 -13.53
N GLY A 185 1.86 -2.35 -13.74
CA GLY A 185 0.75 -3.17 -14.22
C GLY A 185 -0.59 -2.87 -13.57
N ARG A 186 -1.59 -3.67 -13.95
CA ARG A 186 -2.95 -3.58 -13.40
C ARG A 186 -2.93 -3.87 -11.90
N ASP A 187 -3.53 -2.98 -11.11
CA ASP A 187 -3.67 -3.12 -9.64
C ASP A 187 -2.34 -3.36 -8.90
N GLN A 188 -1.21 -2.90 -9.48
CA GLN A 188 0.08 -2.89 -8.82
C GLN A 188 0.25 -1.56 -8.05
N PHE A 189 0.35 -1.63 -6.72
CA PHE A 189 0.44 -0.48 -5.82
C PHE A 189 1.81 -0.43 -5.13
N ASN A 190 2.80 0.17 -5.79
CA ASN A 190 4.15 0.24 -5.24
C ASN A 190 4.30 1.36 -4.21
N ALA A 191 3.56 2.46 -4.35
CA ALA A 191 3.60 3.61 -3.45
C ALA A 191 2.34 3.72 -2.59
N ASP A 192 2.50 4.24 -1.37
CA ASP A 192 1.39 4.54 -0.46
C ASP A 192 0.39 5.52 -1.08
N VAL A 193 0.91 6.51 -1.82
CA VAL A 193 0.13 7.41 -2.66
C VAL A 193 0.84 7.57 -4.00
N GLU A 194 0.09 7.33 -5.08
CA GLU A 194 0.52 7.56 -6.45
C GLU A 194 -0.51 8.43 -7.17
N PHE A 195 -0.04 9.45 -7.88
CA PHE A 195 -0.85 10.20 -8.83
C PHE A 195 -0.53 9.77 -10.25
N TYR A 196 -1.56 9.70 -11.10
CA TYR A 196 -1.38 9.39 -12.51
C TYR A 196 -2.20 10.35 -13.39
N TYR A 197 -1.57 10.92 -14.42
CA TYR A 197 -2.26 11.71 -15.44
C TYR A 197 -1.45 11.80 -16.73
N LYS A 198 -2.11 12.17 -17.82
CA LYS A 198 -1.45 12.60 -19.06
C LYS A 198 -1.77 14.05 -19.41
N ALA A 199 -0.82 14.76 -20.02
CA ALA A 199 -0.99 16.10 -20.53
C ALA A 199 -0.40 16.24 -21.94
N GLY A 200 -1.01 17.09 -22.78
CA GLY A 200 -0.58 17.33 -24.15
C GLY A 200 -0.46 18.83 -24.46
N ASP A 201 0.23 19.14 -25.56
CA ASP A 201 0.47 20.50 -26.03
C ASP A 201 -0.36 20.92 -27.25
N ASP A 202 -1.34 20.11 -27.66
CA ASP A 202 -2.14 20.27 -28.87
C ASP A 202 -2.93 21.59 -28.93
N THR A 203 -3.13 22.24 -27.78
CA THR A 203 -3.75 23.57 -27.70
C THR A 203 -2.82 24.73 -28.08
N TYR A 204 -1.52 24.48 -28.23
CA TYR A 204 -0.53 25.49 -28.60
C TYR A 204 -0.58 25.85 -30.09
N THR A 205 -1.53 26.70 -30.45
CA THR A 205 -1.91 26.97 -31.85
C THR A 205 -1.16 28.13 -32.51
N ARG A 206 -0.05 28.62 -31.94
CA ARG A 206 0.66 29.81 -32.43
C ARG A 206 1.13 29.69 -33.88
N TYR A 207 1.65 28.52 -34.25
CA TYR A 207 2.23 28.27 -35.58
C TYR A 207 1.32 27.44 -36.49
N ASN A 208 0.22 26.91 -35.96
CA ASN A 208 -0.65 26.02 -36.69
C ASN A 208 -1.28 26.73 -37.92
N GLY A 209 -1.28 26.04 -39.06
CA GLY A 209 -1.78 26.55 -40.34
C GLY A 209 -0.96 27.71 -40.93
N THR A 210 0.20 28.05 -40.35
CA THR A 210 1.05 29.15 -40.81
C THR A 210 2.49 28.74 -41.05
N ARG A 211 3.14 28.09 -40.08
CA ARG A 211 4.59 27.82 -40.08
C ARG A 211 4.93 26.36 -39.81
N PHE A 212 4.20 25.69 -38.93
CA PHE A 212 4.42 24.29 -38.57
C PHE A 212 3.12 23.65 -38.09
N ALA A 213 2.93 22.37 -38.41
CA ALA A 213 1.87 21.52 -37.88
C ALA A 213 2.48 20.14 -37.55
N PRO A 214 2.35 19.64 -36.31
CA PRO A 214 3.02 18.40 -35.88
C PRO A 214 2.35 17.12 -36.42
N ASP A 215 1.09 17.19 -36.83
CA ASP A 215 0.30 16.02 -37.21
C ASP A 215 -0.22 16.16 -38.65
N ALA A 216 0.29 15.30 -39.53
CA ALA A 216 -0.09 15.28 -40.94
C ALA A 216 -1.52 14.76 -41.16
N THR A 217 -2.08 14.04 -40.19
CA THR A 217 -3.42 13.45 -40.23
C THR A 217 -4.48 14.38 -39.63
N ASP A 218 -4.12 15.18 -38.63
CA ASP A 218 -4.95 16.22 -38.01
C ASP A 218 -4.26 17.59 -37.99
N PRO A 219 -4.45 18.41 -39.05
CA PRO A 219 -3.88 19.75 -39.12
C PRO A 219 -4.43 20.74 -38.08
N SER A 220 -5.41 20.35 -37.24
CA SER A 220 -5.90 21.20 -36.15
C SER A 220 -5.07 21.09 -34.86
N ARG A 221 -4.25 20.04 -34.74
CA ARG A 221 -3.33 19.81 -33.63
C ARG A 221 -2.21 20.86 -33.64
N GLY A 222 -2.06 21.59 -32.54
CA GLY A 222 -0.97 22.55 -32.32
C GLY A 222 0.22 21.95 -31.57
N GLY A 223 1.18 22.80 -31.20
CA GLY A 223 2.36 22.41 -30.43
C GLY A 223 3.36 21.57 -31.22
N LEU A 224 4.04 20.69 -30.50
CA LEU A 224 4.91 19.61 -30.99
C LEU A 224 4.15 18.29 -31.13
N GLY A 225 2.88 18.21 -30.72
CA GLY A 225 2.14 16.95 -30.81
C GLY A 225 2.66 15.89 -29.84
N VAL A 226 3.28 16.29 -28.73
CA VAL A 226 3.79 15.37 -27.71
C VAL A 226 2.73 15.04 -26.65
N ILE A 227 2.93 13.92 -25.97
CA ILE A 227 2.13 13.49 -24.81
C ILE A 227 3.07 13.27 -23.65
N MET A 228 2.83 13.95 -22.54
CA MET A 228 3.55 13.75 -21.28
C MET A 228 2.70 12.88 -20.35
N ASP A 229 3.15 11.66 -20.10
CA ASP A 229 2.68 10.81 -19.01
C ASP A 229 3.39 11.25 -17.72
N THR A 230 2.69 11.28 -16.59
CA THR A 230 3.28 11.68 -15.31
C THR A 230 2.79 10.83 -14.16
N ARG A 231 3.75 10.42 -13.33
CA ARG A 231 3.52 9.77 -12.03
C ARG A 231 4.19 10.53 -10.91
N ILE A 232 3.49 10.67 -9.79
CA ILE A 232 4.04 11.25 -8.56
C ILE A 232 3.90 10.20 -7.46
N LEU A 233 5.01 9.77 -6.87
CA LEU A 233 5.07 8.70 -5.87
C LEU A 233 5.54 9.24 -4.51
N ALA A 234 4.90 8.76 -3.43
CA ALA A 234 5.32 9.05 -2.07
C ALA A 234 5.08 7.83 -1.16
N TRP A 235 6.03 7.61 -0.25
CA TRP A 235 6.00 6.53 0.74
C TRP A 235 6.15 7.06 2.16
N SER A 236 5.55 6.35 3.11
CA SER A 236 5.66 6.51 4.55
C SER A 236 6.93 5.86 5.14
N GLN A 237 7.56 4.95 4.39
CA GLN A 237 8.82 4.28 4.74
C GLN A 237 9.91 5.28 5.14
N THR A 238 10.58 5.04 6.26
CA THR A 238 11.44 6.01 6.96
C THR A 238 12.60 6.57 6.15
N LEU A 239 13.16 5.77 5.23
CA LEU A 239 14.26 6.19 4.34
C LEU A 239 13.82 7.30 3.36
N VAL A 240 12.58 7.26 2.89
CA VAL A 240 12.03 8.17 1.87
C VAL A 240 10.78 8.92 2.33
N ASN A 241 10.51 8.97 3.64
CA ASN A 241 9.29 9.57 4.25
C ASN A 241 9.19 11.10 4.17
N ALA A 242 10.13 11.74 3.48
CA ALA A 242 10.13 13.17 3.20
C ALA A 242 10.48 13.44 1.73
N THR A 243 10.32 12.45 0.86
CA THR A 243 10.71 12.51 -0.54
C THR A 243 9.50 12.31 -1.45
N HIS A 244 9.29 13.20 -2.41
CA HIS A 244 8.39 12.97 -3.55
C HIS A 244 9.21 12.58 -4.76
N PHE A 245 8.77 11.55 -5.48
CA PHE A 245 9.34 11.17 -6.76
C PHE A 245 8.40 11.63 -7.85
N ASN A 246 8.92 12.40 -8.80
CA ASN A 246 8.16 12.84 -9.95
C ASN A 246 8.77 12.20 -11.19
N ILE A 247 8.00 11.35 -11.87
CA ILE A 247 8.40 10.64 -13.08
C ILE A 247 7.60 11.22 -14.24
N PHE A 248 8.29 11.63 -15.29
CA PHE A 248 7.67 12.21 -16.47
C PHE A 248 8.19 11.48 -17.70
N GLU A 249 7.28 11.00 -18.54
CA GLU A 249 7.60 10.30 -19.77
C GLU A 249 7.01 11.09 -20.94
N ILE A 250 7.88 11.53 -21.84
CA ILE A 250 7.55 12.36 -23.00
C ILE A 250 7.51 11.47 -24.24
N LYS A 251 6.32 11.23 -24.75
CA LYS A 251 6.08 10.52 -25.99
C LYS A 251 5.99 11.47 -27.18
N ASN A 252 6.70 11.18 -28.26
CA ASN A 252 6.48 11.83 -29.55
C ASN A 252 5.29 11.19 -30.26
N ASP A 253 4.14 11.86 -30.18
CA ASP A 253 2.92 11.47 -30.87
C ASP A 253 2.69 12.28 -32.16
N ALA A 254 3.74 12.86 -32.73
CA ALA A 254 3.73 13.61 -33.98
C ALA A 254 3.98 12.73 -35.21
N SER A 255 3.84 13.31 -36.41
CA SER A 255 4.17 12.63 -37.69
C SER A 255 5.63 12.82 -38.13
N TYR A 256 6.50 13.30 -37.23
CA TYR A 256 7.88 13.67 -37.54
C TYR A 256 8.80 13.27 -36.39
N ASP A 257 10.04 12.90 -36.73
CA ASP A 257 11.10 12.71 -35.75
C ASP A 257 11.62 14.06 -35.23
N TYR A 258 12.07 14.08 -33.97
CA TYR A 258 12.71 15.23 -33.34
C TYR A 258 14.16 14.91 -33.02
N PRO A 259 15.11 15.23 -33.91
CA PRO A 259 16.53 14.88 -33.71
C PRO A 259 17.17 15.56 -32.50
N ARG A 260 16.62 16.70 -32.06
CA ARG A 260 17.21 17.58 -31.04
C ARG A 260 16.15 17.99 -30.03
N MET A 261 15.67 17.07 -29.22
CA MET A 261 14.76 17.36 -28.11
C MET A 261 15.58 17.73 -26.87
N ALA A 262 15.06 18.64 -26.05
CA ALA A 262 15.63 18.95 -24.74
C ALA A 262 14.54 18.99 -23.69
N PHE A 263 14.84 18.47 -22.50
CA PHE A 263 14.00 18.63 -21.32
C PHE A 263 14.63 19.63 -20.33
N GLY A 264 13.80 20.39 -19.63
CA GLY A 264 14.24 21.31 -18.58
C GLY A 264 13.22 21.53 -17.47
N LEU A 265 13.73 21.88 -16.30
CA LEU A 265 12.97 22.11 -15.09
C LEU A 265 13.24 23.51 -14.54
N TRP A 266 12.17 24.30 -14.39
CA TRP A 266 12.22 25.59 -13.69
C TRP A 266 11.81 25.41 -12.23
N ILE A 267 12.70 25.77 -11.32
CA ILE A 267 12.53 25.69 -9.87
C ILE A 267 12.49 27.11 -9.31
N ALA A 268 11.34 27.51 -8.77
CA ALA A 268 11.15 28.83 -8.19
C ALA A 268 11.39 28.80 -6.68
N ASP A 269 12.42 29.52 -6.25
CA ASP A 269 12.83 29.65 -4.86
C ASP A 269 11.82 30.46 -4.03
N PHE A 270 11.63 30.11 -2.76
CA PHE A 270 10.73 30.83 -1.85
C PHE A 270 10.96 30.52 -0.37
N VAL A 271 12.21 30.47 0.06
CA VAL A 271 12.51 30.15 1.45
C VAL A 271 11.96 31.24 2.37
N ALA A 272 11.10 30.84 3.31
CA ALA A 272 10.51 31.74 4.31
C ALA A 272 9.84 33.03 3.77
N GLY A 273 9.34 33.01 2.53
CA GLY A 273 8.58 34.12 1.95
C GLY A 273 9.32 35.03 0.95
N GLY A 274 10.47 34.59 0.40
CA GLY A 274 11.23 35.32 -0.63
C GLY A 274 12.16 36.37 -0.03
N GLY A 275 13.11 35.92 0.78
CA GLY A 275 14.04 36.78 1.52
C GLY A 275 15.25 37.21 0.69
N PRO A 276 15.86 38.38 0.97
CA PRO A 276 17.11 38.78 0.32
C PRO A 276 18.33 37.98 0.79
N LEU A 277 18.13 36.85 1.47
CA LEU A 277 19.18 35.95 1.95
C LEU A 277 18.98 34.54 1.42
N ASP A 278 17.99 34.30 0.56
CA ASP A 278 17.77 33.00 -0.06
C ASP A 278 18.96 32.68 -0.98
N THR A 279 19.46 31.44 -0.89
CA THR A 279 20.66 30.97 -1.59
C THR A 279 20.35 29.68 -2.36
N PRO A 280 19.80 29.80 -3.58
CA PRO A 280 19.77 28.67 -4.51
C PRO A 280 21.20 28.27 -4.90
N GLU A 281 21.49 26.98 -4.88
CA GLU A 281 22.78 26.40 -5.27
C GLU A 281 22.55 25.15 -6.11
N PHE A 282 23.49 24.80 -6.99
CA PHE A 282 23.48 23.54 -7.72
C PHE A 282 24.80 22.82 -7.55
N ASP A 283 24.74 21.54 -7.16
CA ASP A 283 25.87 20.61 -7.15
C ASP A 283 25.85 19.83 -8.47
N ASN A 284 26.65 20.27 -9.43
CA ASN A 284 26.75 19.64 -10.74
C ASN A 284 27.16 18.17 -10.65
N ILE A 285 28.07 17.82 -9.73
CA ILE A 285 28.64 16.48 -9.69
C ILE A 285 27.65 15.44 -9.17
N ARG A 286 26.68 15.87 -8.35
CA ARG A 286 25.60 15.00 -7.85
C ARG A 286 24.26 15.23 -8.55
N SER A 287 24.19 16.20 -9.46
CA SER A 287 22.96 16.68 -10.10
C SER A 287 21.89 17.12 -9.09
N ILE A 288 22.29 17.87 -8.04
CA ILE A 288 21.38 18.28 -6.97
C ILE A 288 21.20 19.80 -6.92
N ALA A 289 19.97 20.27 -7.07
CA ALA A 289 19.56 21.62 -6.76
C ALA A 289 19.24 21.76 -5.27
N TYR A 290 19.72 22.83 -4.64
CA TYR A 290 19.62 23.07 -3.22
C TYR A 290 19.03 24.43 -2.92
N ILE A 291 18.10 24.46 -1.97
CA ILE A 291 17.32 25.66 -1.64
C ILE A 291 17.30 25.86 -0.12
N THR A 292 17.83 26.99 0.34
CA THR A 292 17.92 27.38 1.77
C THR A 292 18.16 28.88 1.93
N ASP A 293 18.22 29.34 3.18
CA ASP A 293 18.55 30.73 3.56
C ASP A 293 19.99 30.83 4.10
N GLN A 294 20.71 31.88 3.71
CA GLN A 294 22.12 32.12 4.02
C GLN A 294 22.42 32.23 5.52
N ASP A 295 21.56 32.85 6.31
CA ASP A 295 21.81 33.13 7.73
C ASP A 295 21.03 32.21 8.69
N ARG A 296 19.95 31.58 8.21
CA ARG A 296 19.03 30.71 8.95
C ARG A 296 18.45 31.36 10.21
N GLN A 297 18.58 32.68 10.39
CA GLN A 297 18.22 33.37 11.62
C GLN A 297 16.74 33.74 11.61
N SER A 298 15.90 32.78 12.03
CA SER A 298 14.46 32.91 12.20
C SER A 298 13.76 33.27 10.89
N GLY A 299 13.06 32.30 10.30
CA GLY A 299 12.08 32.52 9.22
C GLY A 299 10.84 33.30 9.69
N GLY A 300 11.03 34.26 10.62
CA GLY A 300 10.01 35.02 11.31
C GLY A 300 8.96 34.13 11.98
N ASN A 301 7.71 34.58 11.90
CA ASN A 301 6.55 33.86 12.42
C ASN A 301 6.21 32.60 11.60
N VAL A 302 6.75 32.45 10.38
CA VAL A 302 6.46 31.30 9.49
C VAL A 302 7.12 30.01 10.01
N PHE A 303 8.25 30.15 10.70
CA PHE A 303 9.00 29.04 11.29
C PHE A 303 8.88 29.00 12.83
N ASP A 304 7.90 29.68 13.43
CA ASP A 304 7.70 29.80 14.89
C ASP A 304 8.94 30.31 15.65
N GLY A 305 9.79 31.12 15.01
CA GLY A 305 11.08 31.54 15.55
C GLY A 305 12.17 30.46 15.55
N GLY A 306 11.92 29.29 14.96
CA GLY A 306 12.87 28.21 14.73
C GLY A 306 13.81 28.45 13.54
N LEU A 307 14.77 27.53 13.37
CA LEU A 307 15.76 27.57 12.28
C LEU A 307 15.13 27.10 10.97
N VAL A 308 15.39 27.82 9.88
CA VAL A 308 14.99 27.42 8.52
C VAL A 308 15.74 26.16 8.11
N GLY A 309 15.07 25.16 7.54
CA GLY A 309 15.70 23.92 7.07
C GLY A 309 16.38 24.05 5.70
N GLN A 310 16.41 22.96 4.96
CA GLN A 310 16.95 22.91 3.60
C GLN A 310 16.16 21.94 2.73
N MET A 311 15.88 22.33 1.48
CA MET A 311 15.39 21.42 0.45
C MET A 311 16.49 21.01 -0.53
N GLY A 312 16.32 19.82 -1.11
CA GLY A 312 17.15 19.32 -2.18
C GLY A 312 16.30 18.62 -3.25
N LEU A 313 16.69 18.78 -4.50
CA LEU A 313 16.06 18.17 -5.66
C LEU A 313 17.15 17.51 -6.50
N LYS A 314 17.10 16.19 -6.65
CA LYS A 314 18.05 15.40 -7.45
C LYS A 314 17.39 14.92 -8.73
N PHE A 315 18.11 15.04 -9.84
CA PHE A 315 17.77 14.32 -11.07
C PHE A 315 18.21 12.87 -10.91
N LEU A 316 17.23 11.96 -10.85
CA LEU A 316 17.46 10.53 -10.74
C LEU A 316 17.67 9.91 -12.13
N GLU A 317 16.88 10.38 -13.10
CA GLU A 317 16.90 9.93 -14.49
C GLU A 317 16.83 11.16 -15.38
N THR A 318 17.63 11.15 -16.44
CA THR A 318 17.54 12.06 -17.58
C THR A 318 17.20 11.25 -18.83
N PRO A 319 16.72 11.86 -19.92
CA PRO A 319 16.49 11.15 -21.18
C PRO A 319 17.72 10.37 -21.63
N GLY A 320 17.47 9.21 -22.26
CA GLY A 320 18.52 8.31 -22.70
C GLY A 320 19.06 8.64 -24.10
N ASN A 321 20.25 8.12 -24.45
CA ASN A 321 20.77 8.17 -25.82
C ASN A 321 21.29 6.82 -26.34
N ALA A 322 20.40 5.86 -26.49
CA ALA A 322 20.71 4.50 -26.95
C ALA A 322 21.20 4.36 -28.41
N ILE A 323 21.68 5.43 -29.07
CA ILE A 323 22.05 5.42 -30.48
C ILE A 323 23.43 5.99 -30.79
N ASP A 324 24.19 6.51 -29.83
CA ASP A 324 25.44 7.25 -30.10
C ASP A 324 26.71 6.40 -30.02
N GLY A 325 26.65 5.18 -29.49
CA GLY A 325 27.77 4.28 -29.31
C GLY A 325 28.56 4.51 -28.03
N ILE A 326 28.05 5.32 -27.10
CA ILE A 326 28.72 5.81 -25.90
C ILE A 326 27.94 5.37 -24.66
N ASP A 327 28.66 5.16 -23.57
CA ASP A 327 28.11 4.94 -22.22
C ASP A 327 28.06 6.30 -21.50
N ASN A 328 26.97 7.05 -21.64
CA ASN A 328 26.89 8.46 -21.27
C ASN A 328 26.87 8.70 -19.74
N ASP A 329 26.45 7.72 -18.96
CA ASP A 329 26.43 7.76 -17.50
C ASP A 329 27.50 6.90 -16.80
N ALA A 330 28.29 6.17 -17.59
CA ALA A 330 29.45 5.40 -17.18
C ALA A 330 29.12 4.16 -16.33
N ASP A 331 27.91 3.62 -16.46
CA ASP A 331 27.41 2.57 -15.58
C ASP A 331 27.94 1.16 -15.94
N SER A 332 28.45 0.97 -17.16
CA SER A 332 29.02 -0.29 -17.63
C SER A 332 30.17 -0.80 -16.77
N ASP A 333 30.92 0.09 -16.12
CA ASP A 333 32.01 -0.26 -15.21
C ASP A 333 31.51 -0.97 -13.94
N TYR A 334 30.23 -0.79 -13.54
CA TYR A 334 29.61 -1.48 -12.39
C TYR A 334 29.40 -2.97 -12.66
N TYR A 335 29.42 -3.41 -13.93
CA TYR A 335 29.23 -4.80 -14.36
C TYR A 335 30.55 -5.50 -14.71
N ASN A 336 31.70 -4.90 -14.41
CA ASN A 336 33.02 -5.45 -14.70
C ASN A 336 33.76 -5.92 -13.43
N GLN A 337 33.70 -7.21 -13.10
CA GLN A 337 34.30 -7.73 -11.86
C GLN A 337 35.82 -7.51 -11.74
N ALA A 338 36.54 -7.36 -12.85
CA ALA A 338 37.98 -7.07 -12.78
C ALA A 338 38.25 -5.62 -12.35
N ASN A 339 37.27 -4.73 -12.47
CA ASN A 339 37.29 -3.36 -11.97
C ASN A 339 36.90 -3.32 -10.48
N THR A 340 37.81 -3.77 -9.60
CA THR A 340 37.56 -3.90 -8.16
C THR A 340 37.25 -2.60 -7.42
N GLU A 341 37.38 -1.44 -8.09
CA GLU A 341 37.07 -0.14 -7.51
C GLU A 341 35.59 0.25 -7.66
N LEU A 342 34.96 -0.15 -8.77
CA LEU A 342 33.57 0.20 -9.08
C LEU A 342 32.60 -0.96 -9.08
N TYR A 343 33.03 -2.18 -9.41
CA TYR A 343 32.13 -3.33 -9.54
C TYR A 343 31.14 -3.44 -8.37
N ASN A 344 29.84 -3.49 -8.69
CA ASN A 344 28.80 -3.81 -7.72
C ASN A 344 28.69 -5.33 -7.62
N ASP A 345 28.87 -5.89 -6.42
CA ASP A 345 28.85 -7.34 -6.21
C ASP A 345 27.44 -7.95 -6.26
N GLU A 346 26.41 -7.11 -6.29
CA GLU A 346 25.03 -7.49 -6.59
C GLU A 346 24.80 -7.69 -8.10
N ASN A 347 25.61 -7.07 -8.96
CA ASN A 347 25.48 -7.14 -10.41
C ASN A 347 26.16 -8.40 -10.98
N VAL A 348 25.61 -8.94 -12.08
CA VAL A 348 26.30 -9.98 -12.86
C VAL A 348 27.51 -9.39 -13.60
N ASP A 349 28.57 -10.20 -13.76
CA ASP A 349 29.69 -9.80 -14.61
C ASP A 349 29.34 -9.99 -16.10
N LEU A 350 28.89 -8.91 -16.73
CA LEU A 350 28.53 -8.91 -18.16
C LEU A 350 29.76 -9.04 -19.07
N TYR A 351 30.93 -8.56 -18.63
CA TYR A 351 32.17 -8.62 -19.42
C TYR A 351 32.64 -10.07 -19.61
N GLN A 352 32.45 -10.93 -18.62
CA GLN A 352 32.85 -12.34 -18.73
C GLN A 352 32.09 -13.07 -19.84
N SER A 353 30.80 -12.79 -20.04
CA SER A 353 29.99 -13.44 -21.09
C SER A 353 30.50 -13.12 -22.49
N LEU A 354 31.12 -11.96 -22.69
CA LEU A 354 31.72 -11.56 -23.96
C LEU A 354 33.09 -12.19 -24.24
N THR A 355 33.68 -12.89 -23.26
CA THR A 355 34.97 -13.53 -23.45
C THR A 355 34.86 -14.85 -24.22
N THR A 356 35.88 -15.16 -25.03
CA THR A 356 36.03 -16.47 -25.70
C THR A 356 35.97 -17.66 -24.75
N THR A 357 36.27 -17.47 -23.46
CA THR A 357 36.14 -18.50 -22.43
C THR A 357 34.71 -18.82 -22.03
N GLN A 358 33.77 -17.89 -22.20
CA GLN A 358 32.34 -18.05 -21.88
C GLN A 358 31.44 -18.04 -23.12
N GLY A 359 32.01 -18.18 -24.32
CA GLY A 359 31.25 -18.28 -25.56
C GLY A 359 31.14 -16.99 -26.37
N GLY A 360 31.71 -15.88 -25.91
CA GLY A 360 31.86 -14.64 -26.68
C GLY A 360 33.05 -14.66 -27.65
N PHE A 361 33.38 -13.49 -28.21
CA PHE A 361 34.25 -13.36 -29.40
C PHE A 361 35.66 -12.82 -29.10
N TYR A 362 35.86 -12.20 -27.93
CA TYR A 362 37.10 -11.49 -27.61
C TYR A 362 37.85 -12.10 -26.43
N SER A 363 39.18 -11.91 -26.35
CA SER A 363 39.88 -12.06 -25.07
C SER A 363 39.57 -10.86 -24.18
N TYR A 364 39.54 -11.03 -22.86
CA TYR A 364 39.24 -9.94 -21.92
C TYR A 364 40.08 -8.66 -22.18
N ASP A 365 41.40 -8.80 -22.33
CA ASP A 365 42.28 -7.65 -22.64
C ASP A 365 41.90 -6.95 -23.95
N ALA A 366 41.52 -7.71 -24.98
CA ALA A 366 41.12 -7.12 -26.27
C ALA A 366 39.75 -6.44 -26.18
N LEU A 367 38.84 -6.98 -25.38
CA LEU A 367 37.53 -6.40 -25.14
C LEU A 367 37.69 -5.01 -24.49
N VAL A 368 38.38 -4.95 -23.36
CA VAL A 368 38.51 -3.73 -22.55
C VAL A 368 39.47 -2.69 -23.15
N ASP A 369 40.55 -3.11 -23.80
CA ASP A 369 41.58 -2.19 -24.31
C ASP A 369 41.34 -1.77 -25.77
N SER A 370 40.44 -2.43 -26.51
CA SER A 370 40.34 -2.21 -27.97
C SER A 370 38.93 -2.25 -28.56
N VAL A 371 37.99 -3.03 -28.02
CA VAL A 371 36.61 -3.11 -28.54
C VAL A 371 35.69 -2.11 -27.84
N ILE A 372 35.75 -2.06 -26.51
CA ILE A 372 35.02 -1.11 -25.66
C ILE A 372 35.97 -0.31 -24.73
N PRO A 373 36.94 0.43 -25.29
CA PRO A 373 37.87 1.21 -24.51
C PRO A 373 37.20 2.42 -23.85
N SER A 374 37.88 3.01 -22.86
CA SER A 374 37.50 4.32 -22.34
C SER A 374 38.10 5.45 -23.19
N PHE A 375 37.42 6.60 -23.22
CA PHE A 375 37.92 7.80 -23.91
C PHE A 375 39.32 8.24 -23.41
N THR A 376 40.10 8.78 -24.34
CA THR A 376 41.41 9.38 -24.07
C THR A 376 41.50 10.75 -24.75
N GLU A 377 42.50 11.56 -24.38
CA GLU A 377 42.72 12.85 -25.05
C GLU A 377 42.90 12.72 -26.58
N ALA A 378 43.40 11.59 -27.06
CA ALA A 378 43.63 11.36 -28.49
C ALA A 378 42.33 11.18 -29.30
N ASN A 379 41.23 10.82 -28.66
CA ASN A 379 39.92 10.69 -29.31
C ASN A 379 39.37 12.06 -29.74
N PHE A 380 39.70 13.13 -29.03
CA PHE A 380 39.22 14.49 -29.32
C PHE A 380 40.22 15.32 -30.16
N GLU A 381 41.25 14.69 -30.74
CA GLU A 381 42.23 15.36 -31.62
C GLU A 381 41.81 15.31 -33.10
N GLU A 382 42.29 16.27 -33.92
CA GLU A 382 42.04 16.27 -35.37
C GLU A 382 42.47 14.98 -36.06
N ARG A 383 41.52 14.34 -36.75
CA ARG A 383 41.72 13.13 -37.54
C ARG A 383 41.95 13.47 -39.01
N VAL A 384 43.09 13.02 -39.54
CA VAL A 384 43.42 13.18 -40.97
C VAL A 384 43.13 11.88 -41.71
N ILE A 385 42.07 11.87 -42.53
CA ILE A 385 41.61 10.71 -43.29
C ILE A 385 42.14 10.79 -44.73
N GLN A 386 42.99 9.84 -45.11
CA GLN A 386 43.52 9.66 -46.45
C GLN A 386 42.62 8.71 -47.27
N PRO A 387 42.58 8.86 -48.61
CA PRO A 387 41.96 7.83 -49.45
C PRO A 387 42.62 6.46 -49.21
N GLY A 388 41.84 5.48 -48.74
CA GLY A 388 42.34 4.17 -48.29
C GLY A 388 42.24 3.93 -46.78
N ASP A 389 41.98 4.97 -45.97
CA ASP A 389 41.79 4.82 -44.52
C ASP A 389 40.36 4.35 -44.19
N LYS A 390 40.20 3.68 -43.04
CA LYS A 390 38.89 3.23 -42.54
C LYS A 390 38.04 4.44 -42.14
N ILE A 391 36.74 4.35 -42.44
CA ILE A 391 35.69 5.25 -41.97
C ILE A 391 34.49 4.42 -41.56
N VAL A 392 33.63 5.00 -40.72
CA VAL A 392 32.35 4.39 -40.36
C VAL A 392 31.23 5.21 -41.00
N LYS A 393 30.22 4.50 -41.49
CA LYS A 393 29.00 5.08 -42.04
C LYS A 393 27.83 4.60 -41.23
N ILE A 394 27.02 5.50 -40.73
CA ILE A 394 25.81 5.19 -39.98
C ILE A 394 24.64 5.17 -40.98
N LEU A 395 23.89 4.06 -41.00
CA LEU A 395 22.72 3.91 -41.86
C LEU A 395 21.47 4.52 -41.21
N GLU A 396 20.37 4.65 -41.97
CA GLU A 396 19.08 5.13 -41.44
C GLU A 396 18.52 4.25 -40.30
N ASP A 397 18.87 2.96 -40.26
CA ASP A 397 18.49 2.03 -39.19
C ASP A 397 19.49 2.04 -38.00
N GLN A 398 20.37 3.05 -37.94
CA GLN A 398 21.44 3.22 -36.94
C GLN A 398 22.50 2.10 -36.95
N SER A 399 22.54 1.23 -37.97
CA SER A 399 23.64 0.26 -38.13
C SER A 399 24.93 0.97 -38.56
N ARG A 400 26.08 0.49 -38.08
CA ARG A 400 27.42 1.00 -38.46
C ARG A 400 28.04 0.13 -39.54
N VAL A 401 28.39 0.73 -40.67
CA VAL A 401 29.09 0.07 -41.78
C VAL A 401 30.53 0.54 -41.84
N ILE A 402 31.45 -0.42 -41.72
CA ILE A 402 32.88 -0.13 -41.82
C ILE A 402 33.25 -0.06 -43.29
N ASP A 403 33.71 1.09 -43.76
CA ASP A 403 34.06 1.33 -45.16
C ASP A 403 35.46 1.93 -45.28
N VAL A 404 35.92 2.09 -46.52
CA VAL A 404 37.18 2.73 -46.87
C VAL A 404 36.90 4.05 -47.56
N TYR A 405 37.52 5.12 -47.08
CA TYR A 405 37.37 6.42 -47.72
C TYR A 405 37.93 6.41 -49.15
N ASN A 406 37.11 6.73 -50.14
CA ASN A 406 37.46 6.65 -51.55
C ASN A 406 38.08 7.94 -52.13
N GLY A 407 38.26 8.98 -51.31
CA GLY A 407 38.81 10.28 -51.73
C GLY A 407 37.79 11.24 -52.35
N SER A 408 36.48 10.95 -52.22
CA SER A 408 35.39 11.79 -52.74
C SER A 408 34.24 11.92 -51.74
N THR A 409 33.13 11.22 -51.94
CA THR A 409 31.90 11.40 -51.16
C THR A 409 31.73 10.38 -50.05
N ILE A 410 31.26 10.83 -48.88
CA ILE A 410 30.80 9.98 -47.78
C ILE A 410 29.30 10.17 -47.61
N GLU A 411 28.55 9.08 -47.46
CA GLU A 411 27.13 9.10 -47.13
C GLU A 411 26.96 8.43 -45.76
N SER A 412 26.46 9.17 -44.78
CA SER A 412 26.27 8.75 -43.38
C SER A 412 25.07 9.51 -42.79
N GLN A 413 24.25 8.88 -41.96
CA GLN A 413 23.03 9.43 -41.36
C GLN A 413 22.09 10.10 -42.38
N GLY A 414 21.99 9.53 -43.59
CA GLY A 414 21.19 10.09 -44.69
C GLY A 414 21.75 11.39 -45.32
N ARG A 415 22.93 11.85 -44.89
CA ARG A 415 23.61 13.05 -45.42
C ARG A 415 24.76 12.68 -46.35
N ILE A 416 24.94 13.50 -47.40
CA ILE A 416 26.03 13.35 -48.37
C ILE A 416 27.06 14.45 -48.13
N TRP A 417 28.28 14.04 -47.78
CA TRP A 417 29.44 14.90 -47.60
C TRP A 417 30.34 14.80 -48.84
N GLU A 418 30.56 15.92 -49.53
CA GLU A 418 31.39 15.97 -50.73
C GLU A 418 32.80 16.49 -50.44
N PHE A 419 33.82 15.66 -50.68
CA PHE A 419 35.23 16.02 -50.49
C PHE A 419 36.09 15.83 -51.74
N SER A 420 37.34 16.28 -51.69
CA SER A 420 38.31 16.13 -52.78
C SER A 420 39.72 15.84 -52.26
N GLY A 421 40.11 14.55 -52.23
CA GLY A 421 41.41 14.12 -51.71
C GLY A 421 41.38 13.90 -50.19
N PRO A 422 42.52 13.99 -49.49
CA PRO A 422 42.56 13.82 -48.03
C PRO A 422 41.70 14.86 -47.31
N ILE A 423 41.07 14.45 -46.21
CA ILE A 423 40.24 15.31 -45.37
C ILE A 423 40.85 15.38 -43.96
N THR A 424 40.74 16.54 -43.34
CA THR A 424 40.98 16.71 -41.91
C THR A 424 39.63 16.98 -41.30
N VAL A 425 39.21 16.09 -40.42
CA VAL A 425 37.96 16.15 -39.68
C VAL A 425 38.30 16.18 -38.20
N THR A 426 37.44 16.78 -37.42
CA THR A 426 37.50 16.83 -35.96
C THR A 426 36.05 16.85 -35.54
N GLU A 427 35.71 16.14 -34.48
CA GLU A 427 34.40 16.32 -33.85
C GLU A 427 34.21 17.80 -33.49
N ASP A 428 33.02 18.39 -33.64
CA ASP A 428 32.76 19.83 -33.66
C ASP A 428 33.26 20.61 -32.43
N VAL A 429 34.58 20.78 -32.29
CA VAL A 429 35.21 21.57 -31.24
C VAL A 429 35.00 23.02 -31.64
N LEU A 430 33.92 23.59 -31.13
CA LEU A 430 33.67 25.02 -31.12
C LEU A 430 34.93 25.76 -30.59
N SER A 431 35.07 27.07 -30.81
CA SER A 431 36.23 27.78 -30.25
C SER A 431 36.10 27.90 -28.73
N PRO A 432 37.18 27.87 -27.92
CA PRO A 432 37.12 28.10 -26.47
C PRO A 432 36.46 29.42 -26.01
N GLU A 433 36.27 30.36 -26.95
CA GLU A 433 35.57 31.63 -26.72
C GLU A 433 34.09 31.61 -27.15
N ASP A 434 33.59 30.49 -27.69
CA ASP A 434 32.20 30.29 -28.03
C ASP A 434 31.38 29.98 -26.76
N PRO A 435 30.25 30.64 -26.50
CA PRO A 435 29.41 30.33 -25.34
C PRO A 435 28.85 28.90 -25.34
N ASP A 436 28.81 28.24 -26.50
CA ASP A 436 28.39 26.84 -26.65
C ASP A 436 29.61 25.89 -26.66
N PHE A 437 30.83 26.41 -26.41
CA PHE A 437 32.08 25.65 -26.45
C PHE A 437 32.06 24.36 -25.62
N GLY A 438 32.30 23.23 -26.30
CA GLY A 438 32.48 21.93 -25.66
C GLY A 438 31.20 21.12 -25.46
N ASN A 439 30.06 21.56 -26.00
CA ASN A 439 28.85 20.76 -26.05
C ASN A 439 28.46 20.53 -27.52
N HIS A 440 28.64 19.31 -28.04
CA HIS A 440 28.21 18.98 -29.40
C HIS A 440 26.68 18.92 -29.42
N ILE A 441 26.10 19.53 -30.46
CA ILE A 441 24.68 19.84 -30.51
C ILE A 441 24.09 19.51 -31.88
N ASP A 442 24.85 18.93 -32.81
CA ASP A 442 24.40 18.82 -34.20
C ASP A 442 23.77 17.45 -34.52
N GLY A 443 24.02 16.40 -33.72
CA GLY A 443 23.42 15.08 -33.93
C GLY A 443 24.19 14.22 -34.93
N PHE A 444 25.43 14.58 -35.28
CA PHE A 444 26.18 13.91 -36.35
C PHE A 444 27.52 13.32 -35.89
N ASP A 445 27.90 12.24 -36.56
CA ASP A 445 29.26 11.69 -36.57
C ASP A 445 30.11 12.55 -37.53
N ASN A 446 30.81 13.58 -37.02
CA ASN A 446 31.54 14.53 -37.86
C ASN A 446 32.92 14.00 -38.29
N ASP A 447 33.51 13.12 -37.49
CA ASP A 447 34.86 12.60 -37.70
C ASP A 447 34.88 11.23 -38.43
N PHE A 448 33.71 10.63 -38.65
CA PHE A 448 33.47 9.34 -39.30
C PHE A 448 34.11 8.15 -38.57
N ASP A 449 34.14 8.15 -37.24
CA ASP A 449 34.54 7.02 -36.41
C ASP A 449 33.37 6.14 -35.93
N GLY A 450 32.13 6.59 -36.12
CA GLY A 450 30.89 5.87 -35.82
C GLY A 450 30.20 6.26 -34.52
N LEU A 451 30.79 7.17 -33.76
CA LEU A 451 30.22 7.78 -32.55
C LEU A 451 29.49 9.07 -32.91
N ILE A 452 28.46 9.43 -32.14
CA ILE A 452 27.64 10.63 -32.40
C ILE A 452 27.81 11.60 -31.24
N ASP A 453 28.05 12.89 -31.53
CA ASP A 453 28.12 13.99 -30.54
C ASP A 453 29.13 13.76 -29.38
N GLU A 454 30.32 13.22 -29.68
CA GLU A 454 31.33 12.85 -28.69
C GLU A 454 32.09 14.05 -28.09
N ASN A 455 31.74 14.48 -26.88
CA ASN A 455 32.27 15.72 -26.30
C ASN A 455 33.22 15.47 -25.12
N ARG A 456 34.33 16.21 -25.15
CA ARG A 456 35.38 16.12 -24.12
C ARG A 456 34.87 16.41 -22.70
N PRO A 457 34.00 17.41 -22.44
CA PRO A 457 33.49 17.67 -21.10
C PRO A 457 32.66 16.53 -20.49
N ASN A 458 31.75 15.92 -21.25
CA ASN A 458 30.84 14.89 -20.74
C ASN A 458 31.45 13.48 -20.82
N HIS A 459 32.31 13.20 -21.79
CA HIS A 459 32.82 11.84 -22.03
C HIS A 459 34.25 11.60 -21.52
N LEU A 460 35.07 12.65 -21.33
CA LEU A 460 36.45 12.52 -20.82
C LEU A 460 36.67 13.13 -19.43
N LEU A 461 36.10 14.32 -19.18
CA LEU A 461 36.40 15.12 -18.00
C LEU A 461 35.33 15.10 -16.91
N LYS A 462 34.15 14.53 -17.21
CA LYS A 462 33.04 14.40 -16.27
C LYS A 462 33.56 13.67 -15.02
N SER A 463 33.33 14.29 -13.87
CA SER A 463 33.80 13.74 -12.59
C SER A 463 32.69 12.88 -11.99
N THR A 464 33.04 11.66 -11.58
CA THR A 464 32.10 10.74 -10.93
C THR A 464 32.44 10.67 -9.45
N PHE A 465 31.42 10.52 -8.59
CA PHE A 465 31.64 10.27 -7.17
C PHE A 465 32.01 8.80 -6.96
N ILE A 466 33.17 8.55 -6.35
CA ILE A 466 33.59 7.19 -6.01
C ILE A 466 33.29 6.93 -4.53
N THR A 467 32.33 6.06 -4.27
CA THR A 467 31.84 5.75 -2.92
C THR A 467 32.93 5.16 -2.02
N SER A 468 33.80 4.30 -2.56
CA SER A 468 34.85 3.60 -1.80
C SER A 468 35.92 4.55 -1.23
N THR A 469 36.18 5.67 -1.90
CA THR A 469 37.18 6.67 -1.55
C THR A 469 36.56 7.97 -1.02
N SER A 470 35.26 8.16 -1.23
CA SER A 470 34.53 9.40 -0.92
C SER A 470 35.13 10.62 -1.62
N THR A 471 35.67 10.42 -2.82
CA THR A 471 36.30 11.46 -3.64
C THR A 471 35.66 11.53 -5.02
N PHE A 472 35.75 12.71 -5.64
CA PHE A 472 35.36 12.90 -7.03
C PHE A 472 36.59 12.80 -7.90
N GLU A 473 36.51 12.00 -8.96
CA GLU A 473 37.59 11.80 -9.90
C GLU A 473 37.05 11.91 -11.34
N PRO A 474 37.74 12.63 -12.25
CA PRO A 474 37.42 12.59 -13.67
C PRO A 474 37.49 11.14 -14.17
N ARG A 475 36.40 10.64 -14.74
CA ARG A 475 36.32 9.29 -15.28
C ARG A 475 35.92 9.37 -16.74
N PRO A 476 36.81 8.99 -17.67
CA PRO A 476 36.45 8.81 -19.05
C PRO A 476 35.45 7.66 -19.18
N VAL A 477 34.36 7.90 -19.90
CA VAL A 477 33.35 6.88 -20.16
C VAL A 477 33.80 5.90 -21.24
N ARG A 478 33.07 4.79 -21.42
CA ARG A 478 33.35 3.79 -22.45
C ARG A 478 32.57 4.07 -23.72
N PHE A 479 33.05 3.50 -24.82
CA PHE A 479 32.37 3.60 -26.12
C PHE A 479 32.67 2.36 -26.97
N ILE A 480 31.84 2.09 -27.98
CA ILE A 480 32.08 1.05 -28.97
C ILE A 480 33.08 1.56 -30.02
N ASN A 481 34.29 1.01 -30.03
CA ASN A 481 35.31 1.39 -31.02
C ASN A 481 35.03 0.76 -32.39
N TYR A 482 34.16 1.38 -33.20
CA TYR A 482 33.78 0.83 -34.50
C TYR A 482 34.97 0.73 -35.49
N LEU A 483 36.01 1.56 -35.34
CA LEU A 483 37.23 1.48 -36.17
C LEU A 483 38.07 0.21 -35.92
N PHE A 484 37.80 -0.53 -34.84
CA PHE A 484 38.39 -1.83 -34.57
C PHE A 484 38.06 -2.87 -35.66
N PHE A 485 36.83 -2.82 -36.20
CA PHE A 485 36.29 -3.82 -37.13
C PHE A 485 36.83 -3.67 -38.56
N GLU A 486 36.63 -4.68 -39.41
CA GLU A 486 37.25 -4.73 -40.74
C GLU A 486 36.34 -4.14 -41.83
N PRO A 487 36.90 -3.49 -42.87
CA PRO A 487 36.09 -2.92 -43.95
C PRO A 487 35.22 -3.98 -44.63
N GLY A 488 33.93 -3.67 -44.75
CA GLY A 488 32.89 -4.60 -45.20
C GLY A 488 32.04 -5.18 -44.07
N ASP A 489 32.47 -5.05 -42.81
CA ASP A 489 31.66 -5.40 -41.65
C ASP A 489 30.48 -4.43 -41.49
N THR A 490 29.39 -4.95 -40.94
CA THR A 490 28.22 -4.16 -40.55
C THR A 490 27.82 -4.60 -39.16
N LEU A 491 27.73 -3.66 -38.24
CA LEU A 491 27.30 -3.88 -36.87
C LEU A 491 25.90 -3.28 -36.69
N ASP A 492 25.02 -4.01 -36.03
CA ASP A 492 23.72 -3.47 -35.61
C ASP A 492 23.95 -2.57 -34.38
N ARG A 493 23.02 -1.65 -34.09
CA ARG A 493 23.08 -0.74 -32.93
C ARG A 493 23.40 -1.50 -31.62
N GLY A 494 24.27 -0.94 -30.78
CA GLY A 494 24.67 -1.54 -29.49
C GLY A 494 25.45 -2.87 -29.58
N LEU A 495 25.71 -3.41 -30.79
CA LEU A 495 26.42 -4.67 -30.94
C LEU A 495 27.92 -4.48 -31.18
N ILE A 496 28.72 -5.37 -30.60
CA ILE A 496 30.17 -5.43 -30.76
C ILE A 496 30.61 -6.60 -31.65
N VAL A 497 29.70 -7.25 -32.38
CA VAL A 497 29.99 -8.39 -33.27
C VAL A 497 29.37 -8.14 -34.65
N PRO A 498 30.12 -8.32 -35.76
CA PRO A 498 29.58 -8.12 -37.10
C PRO A 498 28.37 -9.01 -37.39
N ARG A 499 27.35 -8.42 -38.04
CA ARG A 499 26.10 -9.08 -38.44
C ARG A 499 26.32 -10.41 -39.18
N ALA A 500 27.35 -10.48 -40.04
CA ALA A 500 27.68 -11.70 -40.77
C ALA A 500 28.17 -12.83 -39.85
N GLU A 501 28.98 -12.50 -38.83
CA GLU A 501 29.55 -13.46 -37.89
C GLU A 501 28.47 -14.04 -36.96
N ILE A 502 27.52 -13.22 -36.51
CA ILE A 502 26.34 -13.66 -35.73
C ILE A 502 25.53 -14.70 -36.51
N LEU A 503 25.27 -14.45 -37.80
CA LEU A 503 24.48 -15.33 -38.67
C LEU A 503 25.17 -16.66 -38.99
N GLU A 504 26.50 -16.71 -38.95
CA GLU A 504 27.29 -17.92 -39.21
C GLU A 504 27.51 -18.78 -37.95
N SER A 505 27.28 -18.23 -36.76
CA SER A 505 27.47 -18.93 -35.49
C SER A 505 26.42 -20.03 -35.24
N SER A 506 26.86 -21.19 -34.75
CA SER A 506 25.99 -22.37 -34.55
C SER A 506 25.20 -22.39 -33.22
N ASN A 507 25.36 -21.37 -32.37
CA ASN A 507 24.77 -21.27 -31.02
C ASN A 507 23.47 -20.45 -31.02
N SER A 508 22.64 -20.63 -32.04
CA SER A 508 21.58 -19.68 -32.40
C SER A 508 20.39 -19.57 -31.44
N ASP A 509 20.35 -20.35 -30.35
CA ASP A 509 19.23 -20.35 -29.40
C ASP A 509 19.55 -19.59 -28.10
N ASP A 510 20.83 -19.45 -27.72
CA ASP A 510 21.29 -18.63 -26.56
C ASP A 510 21.68 -17.19 -26.99
N LEU A 511 21.74 -16.91 -28.31
CA LEU A 511 22.17 -15.64 -28.90
C LEU A 511 21.01 -14.71 -29.30
N ARG A 512 19.79 -14.97 -28.81
CA ARG A 512 18.58 -14.29 -29.30
C ARG A 512 17.71 -13.85 -28.13
N SER A 513 17.50 -12.54 -27.99
CA SER A 513 16.35 -12.04 -27.23
C SER A 513 15.03 -12.51 -27.91
N SER A 514 13.94 -12.52 -27.16
CA SER A 514 12.62 -12.92 -27.65
C SER A 514 12.12 -12.03 -28.82
N ILE A 515 12.68 -10.82 -28.96
CA ILE A 515 12.23 -9.76 -29.87
C ILE A 515 13.26 -9.46 -30.97
N ASN A 516 14.58 -9.44 -30.68
CA ASN A 516 15.66 -9.21 -31.64
C ASN A 516 16.55 -10.45 -31.82
N PRO A 517 16.51 -11.15 -32.98
CA PRO A 517 17.21 -12.43 -33.19
C PRO A 517 18.73 -12.32 -33.36
N ARG A 518 19.32 -11.13 -33.10
CA ARG A 518 20.77 -10.85 -33.23
C ARG A 518 21.39 -10.24 -31.96
N GLN A 519 20.58 -9.71 -31.05
CA GLN A 519 21.00 -9.11 -29.79
C GLN A 519 20.98 -10.16 -28.68
N GLY A 520 22.03 -10.19 -27.86
CA GLY A 520 22.21 -11.18 -26.80
C GLY A 520 23.49 -10.97 -25.99
N TYR A 521 23.61 -11.60 -24.82
CA TYR A 521 24.70 -11.40 -23.85
C TYR A 521 26.12 -11.75 -24.33
N HIS A 522 26.28 -12.30 -25.54
CA HIS A 522 27.58 -12.59 -26.14
C HIS A 522 27.95 -11.63 -27.29
N THR A 523 27.02 -10.78 -27.73
CA THR A 523 27.15 -9.93 -28.92
C THR A 523 26.89 -8.46 -28.63
N SER A 524 26.11 -8.12 -27.59
CA SER A 524 25.83 -6.75 -27.16
C SER A 524 26.99 -6.16 -26.35
N ALA A 525 27.22 -4.86 -26.47
CA ALA A 525 28.07 -4.15 -25.52
C ALA A 525 27.43 -4.18 -24.11
N PRO A 526 28.19 -4.35 -23.02
CA PRO A 526 27.62 -4.30 -21.67
C PRO A 526 27.25 -2.87 -21.30
N MET A 527 25.96 -2.60 -21.06
CA MET A 527 25.45 -1.26 -20.69
C MET A 527 26.13 -0.13 -21.50
N ILE A 528 26.16 -0.31 -22.82
CA ILE A 528 26.50 0.76 -23.76
C ILE A 528 25.37 0.77 -24.79
N ASP A 529 24.81 1.94 -25.08
CA ASP A 529 23.61 2.11 -25.93
C ASP A 529 22.37 1.34 -25.43
N GLU A 530 22.20 1.11 -24.12
CA GLU A 530 20.99 0.52 -23.56
C GLU A 530 19.79 1.45 -23.75
N GLY A 531 18.65 0.86 -24.10
CA GLY A 531 17.44 1.64 -24.36
C GLY A 531 16.17 0.85 -24.12
N ARG A 532 15.24 1.49 -23.42
CA ARG A 532 13.94 1.00 -22.93
C ARG A 532 12.92 0.53 -23.97
N GLU A 533 13.30 0.41 -25.23
CA GLU A 533 12.41 -0.06 -26.30
C GLU A 533 13.07 -1.09 -27.22
N ASP A 534 14.19 -1.70 -26.81
CA ASP A 534 14.94 -2.62 -27.66
C ASP A 534 14.60 -4.11 -27.42
N GLY A 535 13.85 -4.42 -26.36
CA GLY A 535 13.39 -5.75 -26.03
C GLY A 535 14.50 -6.68 -25.54
N PHE A 536 15.59 -6.12 -25.04
CA PHE A 536 16.72 -6.83 -24.46
C PHE A 536 16.82 -6.49 -22.97
N ASP A 537 17.06 -7.52 -22.18
CA ASP A 537 17.41 -7.37 -20.76
C ASP A 537 18.91 -7.06 -20.72
N ASN A 538 19.28 -5.78 -20.69
CA ASN A 538 20.65 -5.28 -20.88
C ASN A 538 21.55 -5.65 -19.72
N ASP A 539 21.00 -5.58 -18.51
CA ASP A 539 21.74 -5.69 -17.25
C ASP A 539 21.69 -7.11 -16.65
N LYS A 540 20.75 -7.93 -17.16
CA LYS A 540 20.55 -9.35 -16.86
C LYS A 540 19.99 -9.64 -15.47
N ASP A 541 19.14 -8.78 -14.97
CA ASP A 541 18.50 -8.95 -13.67
C ASP A 541 17.10 -9.63 -13.75
N TRP A 542 16.48 -9.70 -14.94
CA TRP A 542 15.19 -10.36 -15.14
C TRP A 542 15.20 -11.86 -14.84
N THR A 543 14.16 -12.36 -14.15
CA THR A 543 14.02 -13.78 -13.82
C THR A 543 12.64 -14.36 -14.11
N ALA A 544 12.62 -15.51 -14.81
CA ALA A 544 11.40 -16.25 -15.11
C ALA A 544 10.60 -16.73 -13.87
N GLY A 545 11.20 -16.72 -12.68
CA GLY A 545 10.53 -17.14 -11.45
C GLY A 545 9.64 -16.07 -10.83
N LEU A 546 9.94 -14.78 -11.09
CA LEU A 546 9.38 -13.64 -10.36
C LEU A 546 8.73 -12.61 -11.31
N ASP A 547 9.31 -12.47 -12.50
CA ASP A 547 9.04 -11.34 -13.40
C ASP A 547 8.14 -11.74 -14.57
N ASP A 548 8.00 -13.04 -14.84
CA ASP A 548 7.17 -13.63 -15.90
C ASP A 548 5.65 -13.53 -15.62
N VAL A 549 5.15 -12.29 -15.57
CA VAL A 549 3.75 -11.90 -15.30
C VAL A 549 3.00 -11.45 -16.56
N GLY A 550 3.67 -11.46 -17.71
CA GLY A 550 3.18 -11.03 -19.01
C GLY A 550 3.03 -9.52 -19.17
N VAL A 551 2.65 -9.13 -20.38
CA VAL A 551 2.68 -7.75 -20.88
C VAL A 551 1.85 -6.76 -20.07
N GLU A 552 0.78 -7.21 -19.39
CA GLU A 552 -0.09 -6.34 -18.58
C GLU A 552 0.44 -6.11 -17.14
N GLY A 553 1.54 -6.79 -16.75
CA GLY A 553 2.16 -6.64 -15.43
C GLY A 553 1.34 -7.20 -14.26
N ASP A 554 0.32 -8.03 -14.56
CA ASP A 554 -0.67 -8.53 -13.60
C ASP A 554 -0.46 -10.04 -13.36
N PRO A 555 0.10 -10.45 -12.21
CA PRO A 555 0.36 -11.86 -11.94
C PRO A 555 -0.93 -12.68 -11.78
N ASP A 556 -2.03 -12.06 -11.34
CA ASP A 556 -3.28 -12.74 -11.02
C ASP A 556 -4.18 -12.96 -12.25
N ARG A 557 -3.89 -12.24 -13.34
CA ARG A 557 -4.66 -12.30 -14.58
C ARG A 557 -3.80 -12.60 -15.79
N LEU A 558 -4.08 -13.76 -16.39
CA LEU A 558 -3.48 -14.21 -17.64
C LEU A 558 -3.42 -13.11 -18.72
N SER A 559 -2.19 -12.75 -19.09
CA SER A 559 -1.87 -11.85 -20.21
C SER A 559 -0.87 -12.50 -21.18
N ASN A 560 -0.60 -11.88 -22.34
CA ASN A 560 0.38 -12.41 -23.29
C ASN A 560 1.81 -12.31 -22.70
N GLY A 561 2.65 -13.31 -22.92
CA GLY A 561 4.00 -13.37 -22.34
C GLY A 561 4.05 -14.19 -21.04
N GLN A 562 2.98 -14.14 -20.25
CA GLN A 562 2.96 -14.76 -18.92
C GLN A 562 3.19 -16.27 -18.92
N GLY A 563 4.14 -16.71 -18.08
CA GLY A 563 4.54 -18.09 -17.85
C GLY A 563 5.28 -18.74 -19.01
N ASP A 564 5.82 -17.95 -19.96
CA ASP A 564 6.53 -18.47 -21.14
C ASP A 564 8.05 -18.61 -20.96
N GLY A 565 8.57 -18.10 -19.84
CA GLY A 565 9.97 -18.14 -19.45
C GLY A 565 10.87 -17.17 -20.21
N ARG A 566 10.32 -16.09 -20.79
CA ARG A 566 11.05 -15.06 -21.52
C ARG A 566 10.55 -13.66 -21.14
N PRO A 567 11.44 -12.65 -21.13
CA PRO A 567 11.06 -11.29 -20.82
C PRO A 567 10.07 -10.73 -21.87
N THR A 568 9.06 -10.04 -21.37
CA THR A 568 8.03 -9.34 -22.14
C THR A 568 8.03 -7.84 -21.81
N SER A 569 8.74 -7.09 -22.65
CA SER A 569 9.10 -5.68 -22.43
C SER A 569 7.95 -4.65 -22.43
N GLY A 570 6.85 -4.92 -23.14
CA GLY A 570 5.79 -3.93 -23.34
C GLY A 570 6.16 -2.75 -24.27
N ALA A 571 7.40 -2.67 -24.78
CA ALA A 571 7.84 -1.69 -25.77
C ALA A 571 6.92 -1.63 -27.00
N GLY A 572 6.67 -0.42 -27.50
CA GLY A 572 5.73 -0.18 -28.60
C GLY A 572 4.25 -0.47 -28.30
N THR A 573 3.90 -0.88 -27.08
CA THR A 573 2.51 -1.10 -26.64
C THR A 573 2.04 -0.06 -25.62
N SER A 574 0.74 -0.04 -25.36
CA SER A 574 0.10 0.73 -24.28
C SER A 574 0.28 0.14 -22.88
N PHE A 575 0.86 -1.06 -22.76
CA PHE A 575 1.09 -1.73 -21.49
C PHE A 575 2.52 -1.53 -20.99
N PRO A 576 2.74 -1.62 -19.67
CA PRO A 576 4.06 -1.42 -19.08
C PRO A 576 5.05 -2.54 -19.43
N GLY A 577 4.58 -3.78 -19.62
CA GLY A 577 5.48 -4.94 -19.69
C GLY A 577 5.61 -5.64 -18.34
N GLU A 578 6.53 -6.60 -18.28
CA GLU A 578 6.96 -7.28 -17.05
C GLU A 578 7.92 -6.39 -16.25
N PRO A 579 8.11 -6.61 -14.94
CA PRO A 579 9.20 -5.99 -14.16
C PRO A 579 10.59 -6.29 -14.74
N ASN A 580 11.58 -5.44 -14.43
CA ASN A 580 12.99 -5.70 -14.74
C ASN A 580 13.22 -5.94 -16.25
N ILE A 581 12.48 -5.20 -17.09
CA ILE A 581 12.72 -5.15 -18.53
C ILE A 581 12.20 -3.83 -19.12
N ASP A 582 13.03 -3.19 -19.95
CA ASP A 582 12.74 -2.03 -20.79
C ASP A 582 12.03 -0.87 -20.06
N LYS A 583 10.69 -0.80 -20.15
CA LYS A 583 9.88 0.32 -19.65
C LYS A 583 9.77 0.36 -18.12
N THR A 584 9.94 -0.79 -17.50
CA THR A 584 9.79 -1.01 -16.07
C THR A 584 11.14 -1.06 -15.35
N ASP A 585 12.22 -1.30 -16.09
CA ASP A 585 13.60 -1.29 -15.59
C ASP A 585 14.21 0.10 -15.78
N VAL A 586 14.73 0.71 -14.73
CA VAL A 586 15.35 2.04 -14.81
C VAL A 586 16.83 2.03 -15.18
N SER A 587 17.50 0.89 -15.02
CA SER A 587 18.91 0.69 -15.36
C SER A 587 19.12 0.66 -16.87
N GLU A 588 18.11 0.28 -17.65
CA GLU A 588 18.23 0.10 -19.10
C GLU A 588 18.10 1.41 -19.91
N THR A 589 18.60 2.51 -19.35
CA THR A 589 18.59 3.82 -20.00
C THR A 589 19.97 4.44 -19.94
N ASP A 590 20.56 4.67 -21.10
CA ASP A 590 21.85 5.36 -21.21
C ASP A 590 21.73 6.86 -20.93
N LEU A 591 21.90 7.28 -19.67
CA LEU A 591 21.55 8.64 -19.22
C LEU A 591 22.55 9.70 -19.70
N ILE A 592 22.09 10.68 -20.48
CA ILE A 592 22.92 11.82 -20.92
C ILE A 592 23.43 12.67 -19.74
N GLY A 593 22.61 12.82 -18.71
CA GLY A 593 22.88 13.66 -17.54
C GLY A 593 22.52 15.14 -17.72
N VAL A 594 22.91 15.96 -16.74
CA VAL A 594 22.64 17.41 -16.74
C VAL A 594 23.72 18.13 -17.56
N THR A 595 23.31 18.97 -18.50
CA THR A 595 24.23 19.66 -19.43
C THR A 595 24.13 21.18 -19.39
N ARG A 596 23.16 21.74 -18.65
CA ARG A 596 23.08 23.18 -18.36
C ARG A 596 22.38 23.43 -17.04
N VAL A 597 22.93 24.38 -16.27
CA VAL A 597 22.25 24.98 -15.12
C VAL A 597 22.39 26.49 -15.16
N ARG A 598 21.27 27.16 -14.90
CA ARG A 598 21.22 28.62 -14.84
C ARG A 598 20.49 29.10 -13.61
N ILE A 599 21.15 29.92 -12.81
CA ILE A 599 20.53 30.67 -11.71
C ILE A 599 20.27 32.11 -12.18
N PHE A 600 19.04 32.58 -12.06
CA PHE A 600 18.60 33.87 -12.63
C PHE A 600 17.60 34.59 -11.72
N ASP A 601 17.53 35.92 -11.82
CA ASP A 601 16.58 36.73 -11.06
C ASP A 601 15.14 36.21 -11.20
N ALA A 602 14.43 36.06 -10.07
CA ALA A 602 13.05 35.60 -10.06
C ALA A 602 12.16 36.44 -11.00
N GLY A 603 11.39 35.76 -11.85
CA GLY A 603 10.51 36.39 -12.85
C GLY A 603 11.21 36.92 -14.11
N ALA A 604 12.52 36.70 -14.30
CA ALA A 604 13.20 37.09 -15.54
C ALA A 604 12.79 36.23 -16.75
N LEU A 605 12.49 34.94 -16.54
CA LEU A 605 12.14 33.99 -17.60
C LEU A 605 10.83 34.37 -18.31
N GLN A 606 10.89 34.58 -19.63
CA GLN A 606 9.74 34.96 -20.45
C GLN A 606 9.12 33.75 -21.15
N VAL A 607 8.21 33.05 -20.47
CA VAL A 607 7.57 31.79 -20.93
C VAL A 607 6.92 31.84 -22.33
N SER A 608 6.61 33.03 -22.87
CA SER A 608 5.97 33.19 -24.19
C SER A 608 6.94 33.26 -25.38
N GLN A 609 8.25 33.27 -25.10
CA GLN A 609 9.31 33.40 -26.11
C GLN A 609 10.04 32.06 -26.30
N ASP A 610 9.55 31.21 -27.18
CA ASP A 610 10.13 29.86 -27.41
C ASP A 610 11.63 29.91 -27.72
N ALA A 611 12.05 30.84 -28.59
CA ALA A 611 13.45 30.99 -28.97
C ALA A 611 14.36 31.44 -27.81
N ASP A 612 13.83 32.23 -26.86
CA ASP A 612 14.59 32.65 -25.67
C ASP A 612 14.80 31.46 -24.73
N ILE A 613 13.75 30.67 -24.49
CA ILE A 613 13.83 29.48 -23.64
C ILE A 613 14.76 28.43 -24.26
N TRP A 614 14.60 28.16 -25.56
CA TRP A 614 15.45 27.22 -26.29
C TRP A 614 16.93 27.59 -26.17
N LEU A 615 17.31 28.79 -26.62
CA LEU A 615 18.71 29.20 -26.72
C LEU A 615 19.37 29.46 -25.36
N ASN A 616 18.63 30.01 -24.40
CA ASN A 616 19.22 30.51 -23.15
C ASN A 616 19.00 29.58 -21.94
N TYR A 617 18.24 28.49 -22.08
CA TYR A 617 17.91 27.61 -20.95
C TYR A 617 17.92 26.12 -21.29
N LEU A 618 17.46 25.69 -22.48
CA LEU A 618 17.33 24.27 -22.83
C LEU A 618 18.54 23.66 -23.55
N ILE A 619 19.15 24.37 -24.51
CA ILE A 619 20.34 23.82 -25.17
C ILE A 619 21.51 23.70 -24.16
N PRO A 620 22.43 22.74 -24.31
CA PRO A 620 23.62 22.61 -23.46
C PRO A 620 24.43 23.92 -23.33
N GLY A 621 25.10 24.16 -22.21
CA GLY A 621 25.96 25.35 -22.04
C GLY A 621 26.53 25.53 -20.65
N GLU A 622 26.89 26.78 -20.31
CA GLU A 622 27.57 27.07 -19.04
C GLU A 622 26.72 26.73 -17.80
N PHE A 623 27.40 26.22 -16.77
CA PHE A 623 26.86 26.09 -15.42
C PHE A 623 27.01 27.46 -14.70
N GLU A 624 26.00 28.31 -14.80
CA GLU A 624 25.94 29.59 -14.10
C GLU A 624 25.45 29.36 -12.65
N GLU A 625 26.38 28.95 -11.78
CA GLU A 625 26.09 28.49 -10.41
C GLU A 625 25.90 29.61 -9.37
N LYS A 626 26.00 30.89 -9.74
CA LYS A 626 25.83 32.02 -8.80
C LYS A 626 25.16 33.25 -9.40
N GLN A 627 23.92 33.50 -8.99
CA GLN A 627 23.32 34.83 -9.01
C GLN A 627 22.49 35.09 -7.73
N GLY A 628 22.57 36.35 -7.29
CA GLY A 628 21.47 37.04 -6.63
C GLY A 628 21.10 36.67 -5.20
N THR A 629 20.09 37.39 -4.73
CA THR A 629 19.31 37.21 -3.51
C THR A 629 17.87 37.36 -3.99
N ASP A 630 17.05 36.29 -4.00
CA ASP A 630 15.79 36.13 -4.78
C ASP A 630 16.03 35.67 -6.24
N SER A 631 16.32 34.37 -6.42
CA SER A 631 16.70 33.80 -7.73
C SER A 631 16.11 32.41 -7.95
N ASP A 632 15.75 32.11 -9.20
CA ASP A 632 15.24 30.81 -9.62
C ASP A 632 16.37 29.96 -10.22
N ILE A 633 16.19 28.63 -10.25
CA ILE A 633 17.10 27.69 -10.91
C ILE A 633 16.41 27.09 -12.13
N PHE A 634 17.11 27.04 -13.26
CA PHE A 634 16.74 26.22 -14.42
C PHE A 634 17.79 25.13 -14.63
N VAL A 635 17.36 23.89 -14.83
CA VAL A 635 18.23 22.73 -15.10
C VAL A 635 17.75 22.03 -16.37
N SER A 636 18.66 21.59 -17.24
CA SER A 636 18.32 20.92 -18.51
C SER A 636 19.15 19.67 -18.80
N SER A 637 18.55 18.71 -19.51
CA SER A 637 19.01 17.32 -19.66
C SER A 637 19.77 16.99 -20.95
N GLY A 638 20.38 17.97 -21.61
CA GLY A 638 21.05 17.73 -22.90
C GLY A 638 20.08 17.56 -24.06
N LEU A 639 20.66 17.45 -25.26
CA LEU A 639 19.92 17.17 -26.48
C LEU A 639 19.85 15.66 -26.69
N PHE A 640 18.68 15.15 -27.04
CA PHE A 640 18.46 13.76 -27.36
C PHE A 640 17.53 13.60 -28.56
N PRO A 641 17.67 12.53 -29.36
CA PRO A 641 16.74 12.20 -30.43
C PRO A 641 15.45 11.61 -29.85
N LEU A 642 14.30 12.10 -30.32
CA LEU A 642 12.98 11.54 -30.00
C LEU A 642 12.23 11.18 -31.29
N LEU A 643 12.32 9.91 -31.67
CA LEU A 643 11.71 9.38 -32.90
C LEU A 643 10.18 9.31 -32.78
N GLN A 644 9.49 9.29 -33.92
CA GLN A 644 8.03 9.17 -33.93
C GLN A 644 7.58 7.89 -33.22
N GLY A 645 6.66 8.02 -32.25
CA GLY A 645 6.09 6.92 -31.50
C GLY A 645 6.88 6.42 -30.29
N THR A 646 8.15 6.82 -30.14
CA THR A 646 8.98 6.46 -28.98
C THR A 646 8.77 7.45 -27.83
N SER A 647 9.24 7.07 -26.64
CA SER A 647 9.14 7.90 -25.44
C SER A 647 10.45 7.95 -24.69
N GLU A 648 10.74 9.10 -24.07
CA GLU A 648 11.90 9.30 -23.19
C GLU A 648 11.45 9.78 -21.82
N ARG A 649 12.20 9.41 -20.78
CA ARG A 649 11.81 9.67 -19.39
C ARG A 649 12.79 10.61 -18.70
N PHE A 650 12.29 11.31 -17.70
CA PHE A 650 13.12 11.90 -16.67
C PHE A 650 12.43 11.79 -15.31
N ALA A 651 13.22 11.63 -14.26
CA ALA A 651 12.73 11.39 -12.91
C ALA A 651 13.48 12.28 -11.90
N LEU A 652 12.74 12.75 -10.90
CA LEU A 652 13.23 13.69 -9.90
C LEU A 652 12.88 13.19 -8.49
N ALA A 653 13.83 13.27 -7.56
CA ALA A 653 13.56 13.15 -6.13
C ALA A 653 13.60 14.53 -5.47
N ILE A 654 12.53 14.91 -4.78
CA ILE A 654 12.42 16.17 -4.05
C ILE A 654 12.34 15.85 -2.56
N THR A 655 13.26 16.38 -1.76
CA THR A 655 13.30 16.14 -0.32
C THR A 655 13.60 17.41 0.48
N ALA A 656 13.41 17.31 1.79
CA ALA A 656 13.66 18.40 2.73
C ALA A 656 14.28 17.86 4.03
N ALA A 657 14.97 18.69 4.80
CA ALA A 657 15.39 18.39 6.17
C ALA A 657 15.35 19.63 7.07
N GLN A 658 15.05 19.42 8.35
CA GLN A 658 15.05 20.47 9.38
C GLN A 658 15.40 19.85 10.75
N GLU A 659 16.69 19.59 10.96
CA GLU A 659 17.28 18.96 12.14
C GLU A 659 17.41 19.92 13.34
N ASN A 660 17.06 21.20 13.15
CA ASN A 660 17.19 22.26 14.16
C ASN A 660 18.62 22.39 14.74
N GLY A 661 19.63 21.99 13.96
CA GLY A 661 21.06 22.06 14.27
C GLY A 661 21.82 23.01 13.33
N THR A 662 23.00 22.59 12.89
CA THR A 662 23.87 23.35 11.96
C THR A 662 23.44 23.21 10.50
N PRO A 663 23.76 24.17 9.60
CA PRO A 663 23.44 24.05 8.17
C PRO A 663 23.98 22.76 7.55
N GLN A 664 25.18 22.34 7.98
CA GLN A 664 25.80 21.10 7.51
C GLN A 664 25.01 19.85 7.91
N GLN A 665 24.33 19.86 9.05
CA GLN A 665 23.51 18.71 9.47
C GLN A 665 22.27 18.55 8.58
N ASP A 666 21.59 19.65 8.25
CA ASP A 666 20.46 19.62 7.30
C ASP A 666 20.94 19.21 5.91
N ARG A 667 22.06 19.78 5.45
CA ARG A 667 22.70 19.39 4.18
C ARG A 667 22.98 17.91 4.12
N ASN A 668 23.62 17.36 5.16
CA ASN A 668 23.94 15.93 5.23
C ASN A 668 22.68 15.08 5.25
N ARG A 669 21.62 15.51 5.94
CA ARG A 669 20.35 14.77 5.98
C ARG A 669 19.62 14.79 4.64
N VAL A 670 19.61 15.92 3.94
CA VAL A 670 19.11 16.00 2.55
C VAL A 670 19.88 15.05 1.65
N ASN A 671 21.21 15.06 1.73
CA ASN A 671 22.05 14.19 0.90
C ASN A 671 21.79 12.71 1.17
N LEU A 672 21.68 12.32 2.44
CA LEU A 672 21.33 10.94 2.83
C LEU A 672 19.97 10.54 2.26
N ARG A 673 18.94 11.38 2.39
CA ARG A 673 17.60 11.11 1.83
C ARG A 673 17.58 11.01 0.30
N LEU A 674 18.42 11.77 -0.39
CA LEU A 674 18.57 11.70 -1.85
C LEU A 674 19.36 10.46 -2.27
N GLU A 675 20.30 9.99 -1.46
CA GLU A 675 20.99 8.71 -1.66
C GLU A 675 20.03 7.52 -1.46
N ASP A 676 19.22 7.57 -0.39
CA ASP A 676 18.15 6.60 -0.16
C ASP A 676 17.14 6.58 -1.33
N ALA A 677 16.82 7.76 -1.87
CA ALA A 677 15.95 7.88 -3.05
C ALA A 677 16.59 7.34 -4.33
N THR A 678 17.91 7.47 -4.49
CA THR A 678 18.63 6.86 -5.62
C THR A 678 18.64 5.35 -5.54
N ARG A 679 18.86 4.76 -4.37
CA ARG A 679 18.74 3.30 -4.21
C ARG A 679 17.31 2.83 -4.49
N ALA A 680 16.30 3.59 -4.07
CA ALA A 680 14.92 3.29 -4.40
C ALA A 680 14.65 3.37 -5.91
N TYR A 681 15.27 4.32 -6.62
CA TYR A 681 15.22 4.41 -8.08
C TYR A 681 15.89 3.20 -8.72
N GLU A 682 17.16 2.92 -8.40
CA GLU A 682 17.96 1.80 -8.93
C GLU A 682 17.36 0.42 -8.62
N SER A 683 16.41 0.33 -7.69
CA SER A 683 15.62 -0.88 -7.42
C SER A 683 14.22 -0.82 -8.07
N ASP A 684 14.08 -0.10 -9.19
CA ASP A 684 12.83 0.11 -9.93
C ASP A 684 11.67 0.63 -9.09
N TYR A 685 11.90 1.44 -8.06
CA TYR A 685 10.84 1.84 -7.12
C TYR A 685 10.10 0.62 -6.49
N GLN A 686 10.75 -0.54 -6.45
CA GLN A 686 10.26 -1.77 -5.86
C GLN A 686 10.96 -2.02 -4.53
N PHE A 687 10.21 -1.87 -3.45
CA PHE A 687 10.65 -2.21 -2.11
C PHE A 687 9.45 -2.62 -1.27
N ALA A 688 9.71 -3.10 -0.05
CA ALA A 688 8.67 -3.51 0.87
C ALA A 688 7.65 -2.38 1.11
N VAL A 689 6.37 -2.70 0.97
CA VAL A 689 5.25 -1.77 1.03
C VAL A 689 4.49 -1.98 2.33
N ALA A 690 4.17 -0.88 3.01
CA ALA A 690 3.39 -0.96 4.24
C ALA A 690 1.99 -1.57 3.99
N PRO A 691 1.41 -2.29 4.96
CA PRO A 691 0.03 -2.74 4.88
C PRO A 691 -0.95 -1.59 4.62
N SER A 692 -2.05 -1.82 3.91
CA SER A 692 -3.04 -0.76 3.68
C SER A 692 -3.57 -0.17 5.00
N PRO A 693 -3.86 1.14 5.08
CA PRO A 693 -4.39 1.76 6.30
C PRO A 693 -5.80 1.24 6.62
N PRO A 694 -6.16 0.97 7.89
CA PRO A 694 -7.51 0.52 8.25
C PRO A 694 -8.53 1.67 8.19
N ILE A 695 -9.82 1.35 8.07
CA ILE A 695 -10.91 2.34 8.14
C ILE A 695 -11.26 2.59 9.61
N LEU A 696 -10.93 3.79 10.10
CA LEU A 696 -11.10 4.20 11.49
C LEU A 696 -12.42 4.94 11.73
N GLN A 697 -13.10 4.59 12.81
CA GLN A 697 -14.27 5.28 13.33
C GLN A 697 -14.10 5.57 14.82
N ALA A 698 -14.85 6.55 15.33
CA ALA A 698 -14.76 6.97 16.71
C ALA A 698 -16.10 7.43 17.30
N VAL A 699 -16.32 7.09 18.56
CA VAL A 699 -17.49 7.48 19.36
C VAL A 699 -17.05 8.39 20.51
N ALA A 700 -17.68 9.56 20.60
CA ALA A 700 -17.47 10.50 21.70
C ALA A 700 -18.35 10.13 22.89
N GLY A 701 -17.76 9.97 24.08
CA GLY A 701 -18.46 9.78 25.35
C GLY A 701 -18.07 10.82 26.40
N ASP A 702 -18.69 10.74 27.58
CA ASP A 702 -18.35 11.57 28.73
C ASP A 702 -17.01 11.15 29.34
N GLY A 703 -15.98 11.96 29.13
CA GLY A 703 -14.63 11.71 29.64
C GLY A 703 -13.89 10.58 28.93
N LYS A 704 -14.39 10.14 27.77
CA LYS A 704 -13.77 9.07 26.98
C LYS A 704 -14.01 9.18 25.48
N VAL A 705 -13.14 8.56 24.70
CA VAL A 705 -13.30 8.33 23.26
C VAL A 705 -13.10 6.84 22.99
N THR A 706 -14.02 6.22 22.25
CA THR A 706 -13.88 4.83 21.82
C THR A 706 -13.58 4.82 20.32
N LEU A 707 -12.41 4.30 19.95
CA LEU A 707 -11.99 4.08 18.57
C LEU A 707 -12.28 2.64 18.17
N TYR A 708 -12.67 2.40 16.93
CA TYR A 708 -12.76 1.05 16.34
C TYR A 708 -12.52 1.10 14.84
N TRP A 709 -12.05 -0.01 14.28
CA TRP A 709 -11.64 -0.09 12.88
C TRP A 709 -11.90 -1.47 12.26
N ASP A 710 -11.75 -1.57 10.94
CA ASP A 710 -11.90 -2.82 10.19
C ASP A 710 -10.62 -3.67 10.14
N ASP A 711 -10.69 -4.82 9.47
CA ASP A 711 -9.64 -5.83 9.38
C ASP A 711 -9.03 -5.95 7.97
N LEU A 712 -9.30 -4.99 7.07
CA LEU A 712 -8.83 -5.04 5.68
C LEU A 712 -7.29 -5.09 5.59
N ALA A 713 -6.61 -4.33 6.45
CA ALA A 713 -5.15 -4.29 6.52
C ALA A 713 -4.52 -5.66 6.81
N GLU A 714 -5.22 -6.57 7.48
CA GLU A 714 -4.68 -7.87 7.89
C GLU A 714 -4.50 -8.84 6.71
N GLN A 715 -5.08 -8.50 5.55
CA GLN A 715 -5.03 -9.24 4.30
C GLN A 715 -4.14 -8.56 3.25
N SER A 716 -3.37 -7.53 3.64
CA SER A 716 -2.42 -6.89 2.72
C SER A 716 -1.36 -7.87 2.26
N PHE A 717 -1.00 -7.78 0.99
CA PHE A 717 0.02 -8.62 0.38
C PHE A 717 1.15 -7.75 -0.16
N ASP A 718 2.36 -8.01 0.31
CA ASP A 718 3.59 -7.39 -0.17
C ASP A 718 4.30 -8.34 -1.16
N ARG A 719 4.32 -7.93 -2.43
CA ARG A 719 4.99 -8.68 -3.51
C ARG A 719 6.50 -8.74 -3.31
N TYR A 720 7.13 -7.64 -2.90
CA TYR A 720 8.58 -7.58 -2.69
C TYR A 720 9.01 -8.56 -1.59
N ILE A 721 8.26 -8.63 -0.49
CA ILE A 721 8.50 -9.60 0.57
C ILE A 721 8.20 -11.03 0.11
N ASN A 722 7.16 -11.23 -0.71
CA ASN A 722 6.86 -12.55 -1.27
C ASN A 722 7.98 -13.08 -2.16
N ILE A 723 8.59 -12.22 -2.98
CA ILE A 723 9.72 -12.55 -3.84
C ILE A 723 10.89 -13.09 -2.99
N GLN A 724 11.17 -12.44 -1.86
CA GLN A 724 12.30 -12.78 -0.99
C GLN A 724 12.04 -14.00 -0.10
N THR A 725 10.79 -14.21 0.33
CA THR A 725 10.46 -15.17 1.41
C THR A 725 9.54 -16.32 0.99
N GLY A 726 8.82 -16.16 -0.12
CA GLY A 726 7.70 -17.02 -0.52
C GLY A 726 6.40 -16.78 0.26
N ASP A 727 6.34 -15.77 1.13
CA ASP A 727 5.14 -15.38 1.89
C ASP A 727 5.03 -13.84 2.01
N GLY A 728 4.27 -13.23 1.09
CA GLY A 728 3.96 -11.80 1.10
C GLY A 728 2.91 -11.33 2.11
N ASN A 729 2.30 -12.22 2.91
CA ASN A 729 1.34 -11.81 3.93
C ASN A 729 2.07 -11.50 5.24
N ASP A 730 2.65 -10.31 5.32
CA ASP A 730 3.61 -9.94 6.35
C ASP A 730 3.08 -8.92 7.37
N PHE A 731 1.80 -8.54 7.31
CA PHE A 731 1.13 -7.74 8.33
C PHE A 731 1.41 -8.28 9.75
N GLU A 732 1.74 -7.40 10.68
CA GLU A 732 2.08 -7.75 12.07
C GLU A 732 1.12 -7.14 13.10
N GLY A 733 0.69 -5.88 12.93
CA GLY A 733 -0.18 -5.26 13.93
C GLY A 733 -0.67 -3.85 13.65
N TYR A 734 -1.23 -3.24 14.70
CA TYR A 734 -1.75 -1.87 14.71
C TYR A 734 -1.07 -0.99 15.77
N LYS A 735 -0.86 0.29 15.46
CA LYS A 735 -0.48 1.33 16.43
C LYS A 735 -1.53 2.42 16.49
N ILE A 736 -1.77 2.93 17.71
CA ILE A 736 -2.79 3.95 17.98
C ILE A 736 -2.12 5.23 18.43
N TYR A 737 -2.46 6.35 17.79
CA TYR A 737 -1.91 7.68 18.09
C TYR A 737 -2.99 8.66 18.49
N ARG A 738 -2.60 9.65 19.30
CA ARG A 738 -3.44 10.78 19.72
C ARG A 738 -2.63 12.05 19.77
N THR A 739 -3.16 13.12 19.21
CA THR A 739 -2.58 14.45 19.28
C THR A 739 -3.66 15.53 19.38
N THR A 740 -3.28 16.74 19.79
CA THR A 740 -4.15 17.93 19.66
C THR A 740 -3.69 18.88 18.56
N ASP A 741 -2.57 18.55 17.92
CA ASP A 741 -1.99 19.24 16.79
C ASP A 741 -2.24 18.45 15.50
N VAL A 742 -2.85 19.10 14.51
CA VAL A 742 -3.16 18.52 13.19
C VAL A 742 -1.90 18.11 12.42
N SER A 743 -0.73 18.67 12.75
CA SER A 743 0.53 18.29 12.11
C SER A 743 1.11 16.96 12.61
N PHE A 744 0.61 16.45 13.75
CA PHE A 744 1.17 15.29 14.46
C PHE A 744 2.63 15.47 14.95
N GLU A 745 3.27 16.63 14.72
CA GLU A 745 4.64 16.90 15.17
C GLU A 745 4.76 16.94 16.70
N GLU A 746 3.68 17.28 17.44
CA GLU A 746 3.64 17.21 18.92
C GLU A 746 4.08 15.84 19.47
N ILE A 747 3.74 14.76 18.77
CA ILE A 747 4.00 13.39 19.21
C ILE A 747 5.11 12.68 18.42
N LEU A 748 5.80 13.38 17.51
CA LEU A 748 6.96 12.89 16.77
C LEU A 748 8.22 12.95 17.66
N THR A 749 8.21 12.21 18.76
CA THR A 749 9.22 12.33 19.82
C THR A 749 10.25 11.20 19.85
N ILE A 750 10.07 10.14 19.04
CA ILE A 750 11.02 9.03 18.97
C ILE A 750 12.06 9.38 17.90
N THR A 751 13.29 9.57 18.33
CA THR A 751 14.38 10.07 17.49
C THR A 751 15.36 9.00 17.07
N ASP A 752 15.98 9.18 15.89
CA ASP A 752 17.09 8.34 15.44
C ASP A 752 18.41 8.60 16.19
N GLY A 753 19.47 7.89 15.81
CA GLY A 753 20.80 8.03 16.40
C GLY A 753 21.44 9.41 16.23
N PHE A 754 20.90 10.25 15.34
CA PHE A 754 21.32 11.63 15.10
C PHE A 754 20.45 12.66 15.83
N GLY A 755 19.35 12.23 16.45
CA GLY A 755 18.41 13.09 17.18
C GLY A 755 17.26 13.63 16.34
N SER A 756 17.07 13.14 15.11
CA SER A 756 15.96 13.53 14.22
C SER A 756 14.69 12.78 14.60
N GLY A 757 13.53 13.45 14.62
CA GLY A 757 12.24 12.79 14.88
C GLY A 757 11.83 11.85 13.74
N THR A 758 11.68 10.55 14.04
CA THR A 758 11.43 9.48 13.06
C THR A 758 10.08 8.81 13.26
N TYR A 759 9.75 8.37 14.48
CA TYR A 759 8.49 7.69 14.78
C TYR A 759 7.59 8.50 15.72
N LEU A 760 6.29 8.40 15.49
CA LEU A 760 5.27 8.93 16.41
C LEU A 760 5.26 8.09 17.69
N SER A 761 4.98 8.72 18.84
CA SER A 761 4.81 8.02 20.11
C SER A 761 3.42 7.38 20.21
N PRO A 762 3.28 6.05 20.20
CA PRO A 762 1.98 5.39 20.26
C PRO A 762 1.39 5.43 21.67
N LEU A 763 0.05 5.49 21.75
CA LEU A 763 -0.72 5.21 22.97
C LEU A 763 -0.79 3.71 23.27
N ALA A 764 -0.90 2.90 22.22
CA ALA A 764 -1.02 1.44 22.30
C ALA A 764 -0.49 0.80 21.01
N ILE A 765 0.00 -0.43 21.17
CA ILE A 765 0.44 -1.31 20.09
C ILE A 765 -0.28 -2.65 20.28
N TYR A 766 -0.92 -3.15 19.24
CA TYR A 766 -1.57 -4.46 19.21
C TYR A 766 -0.98 -5.28 18.08
N ASP A 767 -0.34 -6.38 18.40
CA ASP A 767 0.42 -7.22 17.49
C ASP A 767 -0.12 -8.65 17.47
N LYS A 768 0.12 -9.35 16.36
CA LYS A 768 -0.25 -10.75 16.19
C LYS A 768 0.39 -11.59 17.29
N LYS A 769 -0.35 -12.60 17.76
CA LYS A 769 0.16 -13.52 18.78
C LYS A 769 0.94 -14.67 18.11
N ASN A 770 2.09 -14.36 17.54
CA ASN A 770 2.92 -15.27 16.73
C ASN A 770 4.35 -15.45 17.30
N GLY A 771 4.66 -14.81 18.43
CA GLY A 771 5.98 -14.84 19.07
C GLY A 771 6.95 -13.74 18.61
N LEU A 772 6.56 -12.89 17.65
CA LEU A 772 7.29 -11.68 17.27
C LEU A 772 6.93 -10.54 18.23
N SER A 773 7.92 -9.91 18.84
CA SER A 773 7.71 -8.80 19.78
C SER A 773 9.00 -8.05 20.07
N GLY A 774 8.88 -6.88 20.71
CA GLY A 774 10.01 -6.02 21.08
C GLY A 774 10.54 -5.21 19.90
N PHE A 775 11.83 -4.87 19.97
CA PHE A 775 12.48 -4.09 18.91
C PHE A 775 12.95 -5.01 17.78
N HIS A 776 12.57 -4.69 16.55
CA HIS A 776 13.06 -5.39 15.36
C HIS A 776 14.60 -5.24 15.26
N PRO A 777 15.35 -6.27 14.85
CA PRO A 777 16.82 -6.22 14.85
C PRO A 777 17.41 -5.21 13.87
N VAL A 778 16.79 -5.05 12.69
CA VAL A 778 17.20 -4.06 11.68
C VAL A 778 16.90 -2.66 12.20
N ALA A 779 17.90 -1.79 12.15
CA ALA A 779 17.82 -0.42 12.64
C ALA A 779 17.96 0.58 11.50
N ASP A 780 17.08 1.57 11.47
CA ASP A 780 17.11 2.68 10.53
C ASP A 780 17.85 3.84 11.19
N ASN A 781 19.04 4.18 10.70
CA ASN A 781 19.88 5.24 11.29
C ASN A 781 20.09 5.09 12.81
N GLY A 782 20.22 3.85 13.29
CA GLY A 782 20.42 3.52 14.70
C GLY A 782 19.14 3.44 15.53
N LEU A 783 17.95 3.54 14.93
CA LEU A 783 16.66 3.39 15.58
C LEU A 783 15.99 2.09 15.16
N GLN A 784 15.57 1.29 16.14
CA GLN A 784 14.84 0.04 15.88
C GLN A 784 13.32 0.27 15.96
N PHE A 785 12.58 -0.40 15.08
CA PHE A 785 11.12 -0.39 15.09
C PHE A 785 10.57 -1.23 16.26
N ASN A 786 9.55 -0.74 16.96
CA ASN A 786 8.90 -1.49 18.05
C ASN A 786 7.68 -2.27 17.52
N LEU A 787 7.81 -3.60 17.49
CA LEU A 787 6.79 -4.55 17.02
C LEU A 787 5.69 -4.83 18.05
N GLY A 788 5.82 -4.39 19.31
CA GLY A 788 4.82 -4.70 20.34
C GLY A 788 5.27 -5.75 21.36
N ASN A 789 4.33 -6.51 21.93
CA ASN A 789 4.55 -7.38 23.10
C ASN A 789 3.86 -8.76 22.99
N ASP A 790 3.60 -9.24 21.78
CA ASP A 790 2.88 -10.47 21.45
C ASP A 790 1.47 -10.50 22.09
N SER A 791 0.77 -9.37 22.02
CA SER A 791 -0.41 -9.07 22.85
C SER A 791 -1.74 -9.54 22.26
N GLY A 792 -1.77 -9.91 20.99
CA GLY A 792 -2.98 -10.23 20.22
C GLY A 792 -3.61 -8.99 19.59
N LEU A 793 -4.17 -9.18 18.39
CA LEU A 793 -4.82 -8.11 17.65
C LEU A 793 -6.07 -7.62 18.40
N LYS A 794 -6.32 -6.31 18.35
CA LYS A 794 -7.59 -5.72 18.76
C LYS A 794 -8.05 -4.77 17.67
N ARG A 795 -9.36 -4.57 17.57
CA ARG A 795 -10.02 -3.69 16.59
C ARG A 795 -10.85 -2.59 17.28
N ILE A 796 -10.54 -2.35 18.56
CA ILE A 796 -11.18 -1.37 19.44
C ILE A 796 -10.17 -0.84 20.46
N PHE A 797 -10.25 0.46 20.77
CA PHE A 797 -9.46 1.11 21.80
C PHE A 797 -10.28 2.16 22.54
N GLU A 798 -10.28 2.14 23.87
CA GLU A 798 -10.93 3.16 24.69
C GLU A 798 -9.89 4.07 25.34
N ASP A 799 -9.93 5.35 24.99
CA ASP A 799 -9.13 6.39 25.62
C ASP A 799 -9.94 7.11 26.70
N THR A 800 -9.48 7.03 27.95
CA THR A 800 -10.10 7.69 29.11
C THR A 800 -9.27 8.87 29.63
N ASP A 801 -8.12 9.17 29.00
CA ASP A 801 -7.26 10.30 29.34
C ASP A 801 -7.56 11.51 28.44
N VAL A 802 -8.85 11.84 28.32
CA VAL A 802 -9.35 12.93 27.48
C VAL A 802 -10.14 13.95 28.28
N ILE A 803 -10.15 15.18 27.79
CA ILE A 803 -10.88 16.28 28.40
C ILE A 803 -12.09 16.61 27.53
N ASN A 804 -13.29 16.51 28.10
CA ASN A 804 -14.52 16.95 27.43
C ASN A 804 -14.41 18.38 26.90
N GLY A 805 -14.86 18.58 25.67
CA GLY A 805 -14.80 19.87 24.97
C GLY A 805 -13.46 20.15 24.28
N ARG A 806 -12.39 19.36 24.52
CA ARG A 806 -11.14 19.50 23.77
C ARG A 806 -11.22 18.67 22.49
N THR A 807 -10.72 19.21 21.37
CA THR A 807 -10.62 18.47 20.11
C THR A 807 -9.35 17.63 20.11
N TYR A 808 -9.48 16.38 19.66
CA TYR A 808 -8.38 15.44 19.48
C TYR A 808 -8.39 14.91 18.05
N TYR A 809 -7.20 14.59 17.55
CA TYR A 809 -6.99 13.82 16.34
C TYR A 809 -6.44 12.46 16.76
N TYR A 810 -7.06 11.39 16.27
CA TYR A 810 -6.57 10.03 16.44
C TYR A 810 -6.21 9.44 15.09
N ALA A 811 -5.18 8.61 15.08
CA ALA A 811 -4.83 7.80 13.93
C ALA A 811 -4.61 6.35 14.37
N VAL A 812 -5.02 5.40 13.52
CA VAL A 812 -4.70 3.98 13.69
C VAL A 812 -3.94 3.51 12.46
N THR A 813 -2.68 3.17 12.62
CA THR A 813 -1.86 2.66 11.52
C THR A 813 -1.72 1.15 11.65
N SER A 814 -1.52 0.51 10.51
CA SER A 814 -1.14 -0.89 10.35
C SER A 814 0.36 -0.96 10.06
N TYR A 815 1.03 -2.02 10.49
CA TYR A 815 2.45 -2.23 10.20
C TYR A 815 2.76 -3.70 9.93
N ASP A 816 3.78 -3.94 9.12
CA ASP A 816 4.30 -5.27 8.78
C ASP A 816 5.38 -5.74 9.77
N ARG A 817 5.90 -6.96 9.58
CA ARG A 817 6.95 -7.54 10.41
C ARG A 817 8.38 -7.26 9.93
N GLY A 818 8.55 -6.60 8.78
CA GLY A 818 9.83 -6.47 8.08
C GLY A 818 10.45 -7.82 7.70
N PHE A 819 11.72 -7.81 7.31
CA PHE A 819 12.48 -9.03 6.99
C PHE A 819 13.97 -8.90 7.34
N GLU A 820 14.34 -9.40 8.52
CA GLU A 820 15.71 -9.30 9.08
C GLU A 820 16.79 -9.84 8.13
N ALA A 821 16.55 -10.97 7.47
CA ALA A 821 17.58 -11.63 6.66
C ALA A 821 17.99 -10.82 5.42
N ALA A 822 17.09 -9.98 4.89
CA ALA A 822 17.38 -9.03 3.83
C ALA A 822 17.67 -7.61 4.34
N GLY A 823 17.77 -7.41 5.66
CA GLY A 823 17.99 -6.08 6.23
C GLY A 823 16.82 -5.12 6.05
N ILE A 824 15.59 -5.64 5.90
CA ILE A 824 14.39 -4.82 5.70
C ILE A 824 13.75 -4.53 7.06
N SER A 825 13.65 -3.24 7.39
CA SER A 825 12.97 -2.76 8.59
C SER A 825 11.44 -2.74 8.38
N PRO A 826 10.63 -2.95 9.44
CA PRO A 826 9.18 -2.87 9.33
C PRO A 826 8.67 -1.51 8.84
N SER A 827 7.61 -1.52 8.05
CA SER A 827 6.94 -0.30 7.56
C SER A 827 5.56 -0.11 8.20
N GLU A 828 5.09 1.13 8.24
CA GLU A 828 3.84 1.50 8.88
C GLU A 828 3.02 2.41 7.98
N SER A 829 1.72 2.12 7.83
CA SER A 829 0.85 2.83 6.91
C SER A 829 0.74 4.34 7.19
N PRO A 830 0.59 5.18 6.15
CA PRO A 830 0.68 6.63 6.29
C PRO A 830 -0.44 7.19 7.19
N VAL A 831 -0.09 8.19 8.00
CA VAL A 831 -1.07 9.07 8.65
C VAL A 831 -1.43 10.19 7.66
N GLN A 832 -2.57 10.04 7.00
CA GLN A 832 -3.08 10.98 6.01
C GLN A 832 -3.96 12.05 6.68
N VAL A 833 -3.44 13.27 6.75
CA VAL A 833 -4.16 14.45 7.23
C VAL A 833 -3.59 15.68 6.54
N SER A 834 -4.49 16.52 6.02
CA SER A 834 -4.12 17.72 5.27
C SER A 834 -4.88 18.93 5.79
N LEU A 835 -4.14 19.93 6.28
CA LEU A 835 -4.64 21.25 6.64
C LEU A 835 -4.55 22.17 5.43
N ASN A 836 -5.68 22.53 4.85
CA ASN A 836 -5.73 23.47 3.73
C ASN A 836 -5.46 24.90 4.17
N PRO A 837 -5.01 25.79 3.26
CA PRO A 837 -4.76 27.19 3.57
C PRO A 837 -5.97 27.95 4.13
N ASP A 838 -7.20 27.53 3.82
CA ASP A 838 -8.43 28.12 4.37
C ASP A 838 -8.77 27.65 5.80
N GLY A 839 -7.94 26.78 6.38
CA GLY A 839 -8.10 26.20 7.71
C GLY A 839 -8.99 24.95 7.75
N THR A 840 -9.51 24.49 6.61
CA THR A 840 -10.22 23.21 6.52
C THR A 840 -9.24 22.04 6.70
N VAL A 841 -9.70 20.97 7.31
CA VAL A 841 -8.90 19.76 7.53
C VAL A 841 -9.54 18.61 6.80
N ILE A 842 -8.80 18.01 5.87
CA ILE A 842 -9.15 16.78 5.17
C ILE A 842 -8.46 15.62 5.90
N LEU A 843 -9.22 14.56 6.17
CA LEU A 843 -8.75 13.39 6.91
C LEU A 843 -8.73 12.18 5.98
N GLY A 844 -7.69 11.36 6.07
CA GLY A 844 -7.65 10.03 5.47
C GLY A 844 -8.48 9.03 6.25
N GLN A 845 -8.61 7.82 5.71
CA GLN A 845 -9.54 6.81 6.26
C GLN A 845 -9.14 6.29 7.64
N ASN A 846 -7.85 6.39 7.98
CA ASN A 846 -7.31 5.96 9.26
C ASN A 846 -7.14 7.10 10.28
N VAL A 847 -7.68 8.30 9.99
CA VAL A 847 -7.58 9.47 10.88
C VAL A 847 -8.97 10.04 11.19
N VAL A 848 -9.23 10.30 12.47
CA VAL A 848 -10.51 10.87 12.92
C VAL A 848 -10.29 12.09 13.80
N LYS A 849 -11.11 13.12 13.58
CA LYS A 849 -11.21 14.30 14.44
C LYS A 849 -12.42 14.16 15.34
N ILE A 850 -12.22 14.14 16.65
CA ILE A 850 -13.32 13.98 17.60
C ILE A 850 -13.18 14.89 18.82
N ARG A 851 -14.33 15.25 19.40
CA ARG A 851 -14.40 16.09 20.59
C ARG A 851 -15.30 15.39 21.62
N PRO A 852 -14.73 14.73 22.66
CA PRO A 852 -15.51 14.12 23.73
C PRO A 852 -16.38 15.17 24.42
N SER A 853 -17.52 14.73 24.94
CA SER A 853 -18.57 15.63 25.40
C SER A 853 -19.31 14.99 26.55
N ARG A 854 -19.62 15.80 27.56
CA ARG A 854 -20.45 15.34 28.69
C ARG A 854 -21.82 14.92 28.20
N ASP A 855 -22.37 13.86 28.77
CA ASP A 855 -23.73 13.42 28.46
C ASP A 855 -24.74 14.53 28.73
N ARG A 856 -25.79 14.60 27.91
CA ARG A 856 -26.87 15.57 28.13
C ARG A 856 -27.74 15.16 29.31
N ALA A 857 -28.38 16.14 29.93
CA ALA A 857 -29.38 15.90 30.96
C ALA A 857 -30.49 14.94 30.46
N GLY A 858 -30.81 13.91 31.26
CA GLY A 858 -31.79 12.89 30.94
C GLY A 858 -31.29 11.73 30.07
N TYR A 859 -30.02 11.69 29.67
CA TYR A 859 -29.49 10.59 28.85
C TYR A 859 -29.43 9.27 29.63
N ILE A 860 -29.86 8.18 28.98
CA ILE A 860 -29.70 6.81 29.44
C ILE A 860 -28.90 6.06 28.37
N SER A 861 -27.76 5.51 28.78
CA SER A 861 -26.92 4.66 27.93
C SER A 861 -27.66 3.35 27.59
N PRO A 862 -27.50 2.83 26.37
CA PRO A 862 -28.12 1.57 25.96
C PRO A 862 -27.55 0.38 26.75
N ASP A 863 -28.40 -0.59 27.04
CA ASP A 863 -27.99 -1.86 27.62
C ASP A 863 -27.50 -2.81 26.52
N ASN A 864 -26.48 -3.62 26.83
CA ASN A 864 -26.01 -4.66 25.93
C ASN A 864 -27.10 -5.75 25.74
N PRO A 865 -27.38 -6.20 24.51
CA PRO A 865 -28.40 -7.21 24.28
C PRO A 865 -27.93 -8.58 24.79
N LEU A 866 -28.88 -9.38 25.26
CA LEU A 866 -28.61 -10.75 25.69
C LEU A 866 -28.70 -11.70 24.49
N ALA A 867 -27.60 -12.39 24.16
CA ALA A 867 -27.62 -13.49 23.21
C ALA A 867 -28.26 -14.73 23.85
N GLU A 868 -29.49 -15.05 23.44
CA GLU A 868 -30.23 -16.19 23.95
C GLU A 868 -29.94 -17.45 23.12
N LEU A 869 -29.75 -18.59 23.81
CA LEU A 869 -29.60 -19.88 23.16
C LEU A 869 -30.95 -20.35 22.59
N VAL A 870 -31.03 -20.52 21.27
CA VAL A 870 -32.26 -20.95 20.56
C VAL A 870 -32.27 -22.44 20.27
N SER A 871 -31.11 -23.02 19.99
CA SER A 871 -30.95 -24.44 19.68
C SER A 871 -29.60 -24.94 20.18
N GLY A 872 -29.59 -26.16 20.73
CA GLY A 872 -28.39 -26.80 21.28
C GLY A 872 -28.31 -26.75 22.81
N SER A 873 -27.14 -27.13 23.33
CA SER A 873 -26.81 -27.10 24.76
C SER A 873 -25.30 -26.94 24.98
N PRO A 874 -24.66 -25.93 24.35
CA PRO A 874 -23.21 -25.74 24.48
C PRO A 874 -22.84 -25.33 25.91
N GLY A 875 -21.58 -25.53 26.26
CA GLY A 875 -21.00 -25.02 27.51
C GLY A 875 -20.33 -23.65 27.34
N GLY A 876 -20.08 -23.23 26.10
CA GLY A 876 -19.58 -21.90 25.76
C GLY A 876 -20.64 -20.79 25.86
N THR A 877 -20.18 -19.54 25.75
CA THR A 877 -21.02 -18.33 25.81
C THR A 877 -20.84 -17.43 24.59
N VAL A 878 -21.88 -16.64 24.29
CA VAL A 878 -21.86 -15.56 23.30
C VAL A 878 -22.22 -14.28 24.03
N GLU A 879 -21.33 -13.29 23.99
CA GLU A 879 -21.55 -11.96 24.54
C GLU A 879 -21.69 -10.95 23.41
N VAL A 880 -22.55 -9.95 23.59
CA VAL A 880 -22.74 -8.85 22.64
C VAL A 880 -22.48 -7.54 23.37
N GLN A 881 -21.71 -6.65 22.75
CA GLN A 881 -21.42 -5.34 23.31
C GLN A 881 -21.73 -4.24 22.30
N ILE A 882 -22.51 -3.24 22.71
CA ILE A 882 -22.76 -2.04 21.92
C ILE A 882 -21.54 -1.12 22.03
N VAL A 883 -21.03 -0.68 20.89
CA VAL A 883 -19.86 0.20 20.78
C VAL A 883 -20.26 1.56 20.23
N ASP A 884 -21.01 1.58 19.12
CA ASP A 884 -21.59 2.78 18.53
C ASP A 884 -23.12 2.68 18.52
N PRO A 885 -23.80 3.28 19.52
CA PRO A 885 -25.25 3.32 19.58
C PRO A 885 -25.94 3.98 18.38
N SER A 886 -25.25 4.86 17.64
CA SER A 886 -25.82 5.54 16.46
C SER A 886 -25.88 4.64 15.22
N ALA A 887 -25.04 3.61 15.17
CA ALA A 887 -24.99 2.64 14.08
C ALA A 887 -25.90 1.42 14.31
N VAL A 888 -26.47 1.27 15.52
CA VAL A 888 -27.40 0.18 15.86
C VAL A 888 -28.69 0.31 15.05
N VAL A 889 -29.07 -0.76 14.35
CA VAL A 889 -30.29 -0.82 13.55
C VAL A 889 -31.45 -1.37 14.42
N PRO A 890 -32.50 -0.57 14.71
CA PRO A 890 -33.61 -1.00 15.55
C PRO A 890 -34.38 -2.19 14.97
N ASP A 891 -34.89 -3.06 15.85
CA ASP A 891 -35.74 -4.23 15.55
C ASP A 891 -35.07 -5.32 14.69
N ASN A 892 -33.80 -5.15 14.31
CA ASN A 892 -33.05 -6.17 13.61
C ASN A 892 -32.77 -7.38 14.50
N VAL A 893 -32.81 -8.56 13.90
CA VAL A 893 -32.58 -9.83 14.56
C VAL A 893 -31.32 -10.48 14.01
N TYR A 894 -30.45 -10.90 14.91
CA TYR A 894 -29.14 -11.49 14.59
C TYR A 894 -29.02 -12.89 15.15
N ASP A 895 -28.27 -13.76 14.47
CA ASP A 895 -27.87 -15.05 15.03
C ASP A 895 -26.38 -15.35 14.89
N VAL A 896 -25.88 -16.13 15.85
CA VAL A 896 -24.53 -16.69 15.86
C VAL A 896 -24.66 -18.21 15.73
N VAL A 897 -24.06 -18.75 14.67
CA VAL A 897 -24.08 -20.18 14.33
C VAL A 897 -22.67 -20.74 14.22
N PHE A 898 -22.51 -22.04 14.39
CA PHE A 898 -21.21 -22.69 14.51
C PHE A 898 -21.04 -23.85 13.52
N GLU A 899 -19.82 -24.06 13.04
CA GLU A 899 -19.40 -25.29 12.35
C GLU A 899 -18.50 -26.12 13.28
N ASP A 900 -18.50 -27.44 13.11
CA ASP A 900 -17.64 -28.36 13.86
C ASP A 900 -16.82 -29.29 12.95
N THR A 901 -15.81 -29.93 13.53
CA THR A 901 -15.00 -30.95 12.88
C THR A 901 -14.66 -32.10 13.85
N LEU A 902 -14.26 -33.24 13.29
CA LEU A 902 -13.71 -34.36 14.05
C LEU A 902 -12.17 -34.34 13.97
N VAL A 903 -11.51 -34.42 15.12
CA VAL A 903 -10.05 -34.51 15.24
C VAL A 903 -9.66 -35.91 15.70
N GLU A 904 -8.82 -36.57 14.91
CA GLU A 904 -8.33 -37.92 15.24
C GLU A 904 -7.33 -37.85 16.40
N VAL A 905 -7.62 -38.59 17.49
CA VAL A 905 -6.74 -38.67 18.66
C VAL A 905 -6.06 -40.04 18.70
N LYS A 906 -4.73 -40.04 18.58
CA LYS A 906 -3.95 -41.27 18.51
C LYS A 906 -4.09 -42.13 19.78
N GLY A 907 -4.80 -43.26 19.65
CA GLY A 907 -5.02 -44.21 20.74
C GLY A 907 -6.27 -43.93 21.59
N ALA A 908 -7.11 -42.98 21.19
CA ALA A 908 -8.42 -42.69 21.78
C ALA A 908 -9.49 -42.59 20.68
N ALA A 909 -10.74 -42.32 21.06
CA ALA A 909 -11.80 -42.00 20.10
C ALA A 909 -11.61 -40.58 19.55
N ASP A 910 -12.13 -40.32 18.36
CA ASP A 910 -12.11 -38.98 17.74
C ASP A 910 -12.84 -37.96 18.61
N GLU A 911 -12.30 -36.74 18.69
CA GLU A 911 -12.88 -35.62 19.43
C GLU A 911 -13.61 -34.67 18.48
N ILE A 912 -14.78 -34.18 18.92
CA ILE A 912 -15.46 -33.08 18.22
C ILE A 912 -14.86 -31.76 18.70
N ARG A 913 -14.55 -30.88 17.76
CA ARG A 913 -14.10 -29.50 18.04
C ARG A 913 -14.91 -28.50 17.25
N THR A 914 -15.19 -27.36 17.89
CA THR A 914 -15.70 -26.18 17.19
C THR A 914 -14.66 -25.74 16.18
N LYS A 915 -15.10 -25.51 14.95
CA LYS A 915 -14.25 -25.08 13.85
C LYS A 915 -14.25 -23.56 13.74
N ASN A 916 -15.43 -22.95 13.75
CA ASN A 916 -15.62 -21.51 13.58
C ASN A 916 -17.06 -21.09 13.95
N PHE A 917 -17.32 -19.78 13.94
CA PHE A 917 -18.66 -19.21 14.02
C PHE A 917 -18.94 -18.20 12.89
N SER A 918 -20.23 -18.01 12.56
CA SER A 918 -20.68 -16.93 11.68
C SER A 918 -21.75 -16.09 12.37
N LEU A 919 -21.67 -14.76 12.23
CA LEU A 919 -22.69 -13.79 12.64
C LEU A 919 -23.53 -13.41 11.42
N ARG A 920 -24.86 -13.48 11.56
CA ARG A 920 -25.79 -13.16 10.46
C ARG A 920 -26.94 -12.29 10.94
N GLU A 921 -27.33 -11.37 10.08
CA GLU A 921 -28.59 -10.63 10.18
C GLU A 921 -29.68 -11.42 9.46
N ILE A 922 -30.85 -11.59 10.08
CA ILE A 922 -31.88 -12.55 9.62
C ILE A 922 -33.29 -11.98 9.49
N SER A 923 -33.45 -10.65 9.51
CA SER A 923 -34.75 -9.99 9.50
C SER A 923 -35.45 -10.04 8.13
N SER A 924 -34.70 -10.13 7.01
CA SER A 924 -35.26 -10.06 5.64
C SER A 924 -35.58 -11.41 4.96
N GLY A 925 -35.57 -12.54 5.69
CA GLY A 925 -35.94 -13.87 5.16
C GLY A 925 -34.86 -14.57 4.31
N SER A 926 -33.76 -13.88 3.96
CA SER A 926 -32.48 -14.46 3.53
C SER A 926 -31.38 -13.88 4.41
N PRO A 927 -30.63 -14.70 5.17
CA PRO A 927 -29.60 -14.22 6.07
C PRO A 927 -28.50 -13.42 5.34
N LYS A 928 -28.19 -12.21 5.81
CA LYS A 928 -26.99 -11.46 5.42
C LYS A 928 -25.86 -11.84 6.38
N VAL A 929 -24.80 -12.44 5.85
CA VAL A 929 -23.60 -12.79 6.65
C VAL A 929 -22.81 -11.52 6.92
N LEU A 930 -22.52 -11.24 8.19
CA LEU A 930 -21.72 -10.10 8.62
C LEU A 930 -20.30 -10.55 9.00
N ILE A 931 -20.18 -11.65 9.74
CA ILE A 931 -18.91 -12.31 10.01
C ILE A 931 -19.04 -13.72 9.46
N ASP A 932 -18.12 -14.12 8.58
CA ASP A 932 -18.12 -15.44 7.98
C ASP A 932 -17.01 -16.30 8.58
N ARG A 933 -17.37 -17.39 9.25
CA ARG A 933 -16.47 -18.47 9.68
C ARG A 933 -15.24 -17.98 10.45
N SER A 934 -15.43 -17.09 11.42
CA SER A 934 -14.37 -16.65 12.33
C SER A 934 -13.93 -17.77 13.27
N GLU A 935 -12.61 -17.90 13.46
CA GLU A 935 -11.98 -18.88 14.37
C GLU A 935 -11.70 -18.28 15.77
N ASP A 936 -12.12 -17.04 16.03
CA ASP A 936 -11.92 -16.34 17.30
C ASP A 936 -12.86 -16.88 18.40
N LEU A 937 -12.45 -17.98 19.04
CA LEU A 937 -13.28 -18.75 19.99
C LEU A 937 -12.86 -18.60 21.47
N GLU A 938 -11.88 -17.74 21.77
CA GLU A 938 -11.30 -17.57 23.11
C GLU A 938 -11.85 -16.34 23.88
N GLY A 939 -13.04 -15.86 23.52
CA GLY A 939 -13.66 -14.72 24.19
C GLY A 939 -13.13 -13.35 23.75
N GLN A 940 -12.40 -13.30 22.64
CA GLN A 940 -12.04 -12.06 21.98
C GLN A 940 -13.25 -11.48 21.25
N PHE A 941 -13.43 -10.16 21.35
CA PHE A 941 -14.47 -9.48 20.59
C PHE A 941 -14.10 -9.33 19.11
N SER A 942 -15.09 -9.53 18.25
CA SER A 942 -15.03 -9.37 16.80
C SER A 942 -14.81 -7.91 16.38
N LYS A 943 -14.68 -7.67 15.06
CA LYS A 943 -14.88 -6.32 14.50
C LYS A 943 -16.30 -5.81 14.77
N VAL A 944 -16.44 -4.49 14.83
CA VAL A 944 -17.73 -3.82 15.05
C VAL A 944 -18.57 -3.89 13.77
N MET A 945 -19.80 -4.40 13.89
CA MET A 945 -20.78 -4.53 12.81
C MET A 945 -22.11 -3.95 13.28
N ASP A 946 -22.74 -3.10 12.47
CA ASP A 946 -24.02 -2.46 12.81
C ASP A 946 -24.01 -1.84 14.23
N GLY A 947 -22.88 -1.25 14.65
CA GLY A 947 -22.70 -0.57 15.94
C GLY A 947 -22.39 -1.46 17.15
N PHE A 948 -22.28 -2.78 16.99
CA PHE A 948 -21.97 -3.71 18.08
C PHE A 948 -20.86 -4.71 17.71
N MET A 949 -20.32 -5.40 18.70
CA MET A 949 -19.36 -6.49 18.53
C MET A 949 -19.86 -7.73 19.27
N VAL A 950 -19.39 -8.91 18.86
CA VAL A 950 -19.69 -10.19 19.51
C VAL A 950 -18.42 -10.84 20.01
N SER A 951 -18.48 -11.49 21.17
CA SER A 951 -17.42 -12.33 21.71
C SER A 951 -17.95 -13.73 21.89
N VAL A 952 -17.17 -14.73 21.46
CA VAL A 952 -17.49 -16.14 21.58
C VAL A 952 -16.45 -16.79 22.46
N THR A 953 -16.87 -17.35 23.60
CA THR A 953 -16.00 -18.15 24.46
C THR A 953 -16.42 -19.61 24.37
N ASN A 954 -15.60 -20.44 23.74
CA ASN A 954 -15.86 -21.86 23.55
C ASN A 954 -15.35 -22.70 24.74
N GLU A 955 -15.98 -23.85 24.98
CA GLU A 955 -15.45 -24.88 25.87
C GLU A 955 -14.66 -25.89 25.02
N GLU A 956 -13.36 -26.03 25.25
CA GLU A 956 -12.52 -26.93 24.45
C GLU A 956 -12.73 -28.41 24.77
N GLY A 957 -12.61 -29.24 23.72
CA GLY A 957 -12.64 -30.70 23.80
C GLY A 957 -14.05 -31.26 23.99
N SER A 958 -14.21 -32.55 23.70
CA SER A 958 -15.49 -33.27 23.83
C SER A 958 -15.28 -34.55 24.63
N GLY A 959 -16.16 -34.86 25.57
CA GLY A 959 -16.04 -36.06 26.41
C GLY A 959 -16.55 -35.83 27.82
N VAL A 960 -16.33 -36.78 28.72
CA VAL A 960 -16.77 -36.68 30.13
C VAL A 960 -15.91 -35.69 30.89
N ASP A 961 -16.56 -34.78 31.62
CA ASP A 961 -15.92 -33.96 32.65
C ASP A 961 -15.85 -34.75 33.95
N ASP A 962 -14.70 -35.39 34.19
CA ASP A 962 -14.43 -36.18 35.39
C ASP A 962 -14.46 -35.35 36.68
N GLY A 963 -14.23 -34.03 36.60
CA GLY A 963 -14.22 -33.13 37.75
C GLY A 963 -15.62 -32.75 38.24
N ARG A 964 -16.60 -32.69 37.32
CA ARG A 964 -18.01 -32.42 37.65
C ARG A 964 -18.85 -33.67 37.81
N THR A 965 -18.50 -34.77 37.15
CA THR A 965 -19.20 -36.05 37.26
C THR A 965 -19.12 -36.58 38.69
N GLN A 966 -20.25 -36.98 39.29
CA GLN A 966 -20.27 -37.49 40.67
C GLN A 966 -21.56 -38.22 41.05
N TRP A 967 -21.47 -39.03 42.10
CA TRP A 967 -22.64 -39.60 42.78
C TRP A 967 -23.33 -38.58 43.71
N SER A 968 -24.66 -38.57 43.66
CA SER A 968 -25.53 -38.05 44.70
C SER A 968 -26.25 -39.22 45.37
N SER A 969 -26.17 -39.34 46.69
CA SER A 969 -26.75 -40.46 47.45
C SER A 969 -27.46 -39.98 48.71
N THR A 970 -28.68 -40.47 48.93
CA THR A 970 -29.42 -40.27 50.20
C THR A 970 -29.22 -41.43 51.18
N GLU A 971 -28.48 -42.46 50.79
CA GLU A 971 -28.33 -43.72 51.51
C GLU A 971 -27.00 -43.77 52.28
N THR A 972 -26.96 -44.53 53.39
CA THR A 972 -25.72 -44.67 54.16
C THR A 972 -24.71 -45.58 53.45
N GLY A 973 -23.47 -45.12 53.34
CA GLY A 973 -22.36 -45.84 52.70
C GLY A 973 -22.15 -45.45 51.24
N THR A 974 -20.90 -45.41 50.81
CA THR A 974 -20.50 -44.92 49.47
C THR A 974 -20.85 -45.94 48.39
N PRO A 975 -21.56 -45.56 47.32
CA PRO A 975 -21.68 -46.38 46.11
C PRO A 975 -20.31 -46.79 45.56
N HIS A 976 -20.26 -47.83 44.72
CA HIS A 976 -19.08 -48.13 43.94
C HIS A 976 -18.68 -46.89 43.12
N ASP A 977 -17.37 -46.67 43.03
CA ASP A 977 -16.83 -45.65 42.13
C ASP A 977 -17.17 -46.02 40.68
N TYR A 978 -16.98 -45.12 39.72
CA TYR A 978 -17.31 -45.38 38.32
C TYR A 978 -16.08 -45.26 37.43
N GLU A 979 -16.19 -45.82 36.23
CA GLU A 979 -15.28 -45.59 35.11
C GLU A 979 -16.14 -45.37 33.88
N ILE A 980 -15.95 -44.25 33.20
CA ILE A 980 -16.61 -43.94 31.94
C ILE A 980 -15.55 -43.84 30.86
N VAL A 981 -15.68 -44.67 29.83
CA VAL A 981 -14.76 -44.72 28.71
C VAL A 981 -15.51 -44.36 27.44
N VAL A 982 -15.00 -43.40 26.67
CA VAL A 982 -15.51 -43.07 25.34
C VAL A 982 -15.20 -44.23 24.39
N GLN A 983 -16.21 -44.73 23.67
CA GLN A 983 -16.10 -45.89 22.77
C GLN A 983 -16.34 -45.54 21.30
N GLY A 984 -16.92 -44.39 21.02
CA GLY A 984 -17.25 -43.90 19.68
C GLY A 984 -17.42 -42.38 19.70
N PRO A 985 -17.96 -41.78 18.63
CA PRO A 985 -18.13 -40.34 18.54
C PRO A 985 -18.89 -39.81 19.77
N PRO A 986 -18.33 -38.85 20.53
CA PRO A 986 -18.97 -38.38 21.75
C PRO A 986 -20.24 -37.60 21.40
N VAL A 987 -21.39 -38.10 21.84
CA VAL A 987 -22.61 -37.30 21.88
C VAL A 987 -22.49 -36.36 23.08
N VAL A 988 -22.51 -35.06 22.79
CA VAL A 988 -22.23 -33.98 23.73
C VAL A 988 -23.50 -33.65 24.53
N ARG A 989 -23.72 -34.33 25.66
CA ARG A 989 -24.89 -34.21 26.55
C ARG A 989 -24.54 -34.58 27.99
N ASP A 990 -25.28 -34.03 28.94
CA ASP A 990 -25.15 -34.41 30.35
C ASP A 990 -26.22 -35.46 30.71
N TYR A 991 -25.83 -36.51 31.45
CA TYR A 991 -26.66 -37.67 31.75
C TYR A 991 -26.91 -37.86 33.26
N GLU A 992 -28.08 -38.38 33.61
CA GLU A 992 -28.43 -38.83 34.96
C GLU A 992 -28.71 -40.33 34.93
N LEU A 993 -27.84 -41.14 35.56
CA LEU A 993 -28.11 -42.56 35.82
C LEU A 993 -28.79 -42.69 37.18
N VAL A 994 -30.09 -43.00 37.16
CA VAL A 994 -30.96 -43.02 38.35
C VAL A 994 -31.26 -44.45 38.74
N ILE A 995 -31.00 -44.81 40.00
CA ILE A 995 -31.32 -46.13 40.55
C ILE A 995 -32.73 -46.12 41.15
N GLY A 996 -33.54 -47.12 40.80
CA GLY A 996 -34.89 -47.32 41.30
C GLY A 996 -35.06 -48.59 42.14
N ASP A 997 -36.24 -48.70 42.75
CA ASP A 997 -36.56 -49.64 43.85
C ASP A 997 -36.51 -51.13 43.47
N ALA A 998 -36.63 -51.48 42.18
CA ALA A 998 -36.69 -52.86 41.72
C ALA A 998 -36.28 -53.01 40.24
N VAL A 999 -35.91 -54.24 39.86
CA VAL A 999 -35.74 -54.63 38.45
C VAL A 999 -37.08 -54.46 37.72
N GLY A 1000 -37.06 -53.74 36.61
CA GLY A 1000 -38.27 -53.29 35.89
C GLY A 1000 -38.51 -51.78 36.00
N PHE A 1001 -37.70 -51.07 36.79
CA PHE A 1001 -37.65 -49.61 36.78
C PHE A 1001 -37.18 -49.05 35.42
N GLY A 1002 -36.24 -49.75 34.78
CA GLY A 1002 -35.78 -49.49 33.41
C GLY A 1002 -35.73 -50.75 32.57
N ALA A 1003 -35.31 -50.59 31.31
CA ALA A 1003 -35.03 -51.71 30.42
C ALA A 1003 -33.94 -51.32 29.41
N SER A 1004 -32.91 -52.17 29.29
CA SER A 1004 -31.90 -52.04 28.26
C SER A 1004 -32.48 -52.36 26.88
N THR A 1005 -31.80 -51.94 25.82
CA THR A 1005 -32.11 -52.29 24.43
C THR A 1005 -31.20 -53.40 23.92
N SER A 1006 -31.62 -54.08 22.85
CA SER A 1006 -30.77 -55.05 22.16
C SER A 1006 -29.76 -54.30 21.28
N ALA A 1007 -28.46 -54.50 21.50
CA ALA A 1007 -27.43 -53.88 20.67
C ALA A 1007 -26.21 -54.77 20.53
N THR A 1008 -25.56 -54.69 19.36
CA THR A 1008 -24.26 -55.31 19.14
C THR A 1008 -23.17 -54.36 19.63
N VAL A 1009 -22.46 -54.74 20.69
CA VAL A 1009 -21.40 -53.92 21.29
C VAL A 1009 -20.09 -54.70 21.32
N GLU A 1010 -18.98 -53.98 21.33
CA GLU A 1010 -17.66 -54.56 21.54
C GLU A 1010 -17.44 -54.81 23.03
N THR A 1011 -17.38 -56.09 23.42
CA THR A 1011 -17.24 -56.47 24.84
C THR A 1011 -15.79 -56.55 25.31
N PHE A 1012 -14.87 -56.77 24.36
CA PHE A 1012 -13.40 -56.71 24.49
C PHE A 1012 -12.83 -56.37 23.10
N PRO A 1013 -11.63 -55.77 22.99
CA PRO A 1013 -11.06 -55.40 21.69
C PRO A 1013 -11.07 -56.55 20.67
N GLY A 1014 -11.74 -56.34 19.53
CA GLY A 1014 -11.99 -57.30 18.46
C GLY A 1014 -13.19 -58.26 18.66
N ASN A 1015 -13.99 -58.12 19.72
CA ASN A 1015 -15.06 -59.07 20.06
C ASN A 1015 -16.45 -58.40 20.20
N PHE A 1016 -17.17 -58.35 19.08
CA PHE A 1016 -18.54 -57.86 19.01
C PHE A 1016 -19.56 -58.93 19.42
N ARG A 1017 -20.50 -58.58 20.30
CA ARG A 1017 -21.58 -59.45 20.75
C ARG A 1017 -22.90 -58.72 20.79
N GLU A 1018 -23.97 -59.41 20.40
CA GLU A 1018 -25.33 -58.94 20.61
C GLU A 1018 -25.72 -59.14 22.07
N LEU A 1019 -25.94 -58.04 22.79
CA LEU A 1019 -26.51 -58.04 24.13
C LEU A 1019 -28.02 -57.92 24.00
N PRO A 1020 -28.82 -58.86 24.57
CA PRO A 1020 -30.28 -58.78 24.49
C PRO A 1020 -30.84 -57.70 25.42
N SER A 1021 -32.03 -57.19 25.08
CA SER A 1021 -32.83 -56.33 25.97
C SER A 1021 -33.23 -57.08 27.25
N MET A 1022 -33.10 -56.42 28.41
CA MET A 1022 -33.53 -56.93 29.70
C MET A 1022 -34.02 -55.81 30.62
N SER A 1023 -34.90 -56.14 31.56
CA SER A 1023 -35.32 -55.21 32.61
C SER A 1023 -34.16 -54.89 33.55
N THR A 1024 -34.03 -53.63 33.95
CA THR A 1024 -32.98 -53.14 34.86
C THR A 1024 -33.58 -52.40 36.05
N ASN A 1025 -32.82 -52.24 37.14
CA ASN A 1025 -33.21 -51.39 38.28
C ASN A 1025 -32.81 -49.92 38.12
N PHE A 1026 -32.19 -49.55 37.00
CA PHE A 1026 -31.79 -48.18 36.72
C PHE A 1026 -32.33 -47.71 35.37
N ILE A 1027 -32.38 -46.41 35.19
CA ILE A 1027 -32.61 -45.74 33.91
C ILE A 1027 -31.52 -44.69 33.71
N ILE A 1028 -31.28 -44.31 32.46
CA ILE A 1028 -30.39 -43.20 32.12
C ILE A 1028 -31.24 -42.16 31.44
N ARG A 1029 -31.12 -40.91 31.85
CA ARG A 1029 -31.85 -39.78 31.28
C ARG A 1029 -30.90 -38.71 30.81
N ASP A 1030 -31.28 -38.07 29.72
CA ASP A 1030 -30.70 -36.79 29.33
C ASP A 1030 -31.17 -35.74 30.35
N THR A 1031 -30.22 -35.01 30.93
CA THR A 1031 -30.51 -34.05 32.00
C THR A 1031 -31.36 -32.87 31.53
N GLN A 1032 -31.30 -32.51 30.24
CA GLN A 1032 -31.98 -31.37 29.66
C GLN A 1032 -33.38 -31.76 29.18
N THR A 1033 -33.50 -32.80 28.36
CA THR A 1033 -34.80 -33.24 27.83
C THR A 1033 -35.60 -34.06 28.84
N LYS A 1034 -34.93 -34.60 29.87
CA LYS A 1034 -35.46 -35.58 30.82
C LYS A 1034 -35.96 -36.87 30.17
N GLU A 1035 -35.67 -37.08 28.88
CA GLU A 1035 -36.02 -38.28 28.14
C GLU A 1035 -35.05 -39.44 28.47
N PRO A 1036 -35.54 -40.69 28.50
CA PRO A 1036 -34.68 -41.86 28.68
C PRO A 1036 -33.71 -42.04 27.50
N VAL A 1037 -32.43 -42.20 27.80
CA VAL A 1037 -31.39 -42.56 26.84
C VAL A 1037 -31.34 -44.09 26.70
N LYS A 1038 -31.20 -44.59 25.47
CA LYS A 1038 -31.10 -46.03 25.23
C LYS A 1038 -29.72 -46.52 25.66
N TYR A 1039 -29.67 -47.70 26.27
CA TYR A 1039 -28.43 -48.35 26.67
C TYR A 1039 -28.52 -49.85 26.48
N ALA A 1040 -27.39 -50.48 26.16
CA ALA A 1040 -27.21 -51.92 26.25
C ALA A 1040 -26.60 -52.26 27.61
N PHE A 1041 -26.97 -53.40 28.19
CA PHE A 1041 -26.54 -53.78 29.52
C PHE A 1041 -25.93 -55.17 29.52
N GLN A 1042 -24.66 -55.24 29.90
CA GLN A 1042 -23.93 -56.48 30.10
C GLN A 1042 -23.93 -56.80 31.60
N ASP A 1043 -24.85 -57.67 32.00
CA ASP A 1043 -25.04 -58.08 33.39
C ASP A 1043 -24.11 -59.24 33.79
N LEU A 1044 -23.36 -59.06 34.88
CA LEU A 1044 -22.49 -60.02 35.54
C LEU A 1044 -23.30 -61.15 36.20
N ASN A 1045 -24.49 -60.85 36.68
CA ASN A 1045 -25.37 -61.77 37.43
C ASN A 1045 -26.25 -62.62 36.51
N ASN A 1046 -26.29 -62.31 35.21
CA ASN A 1046 -26.99 -63.12 34.23
C ASN A 1046 -26.23 -64.45 33.99
N PRO A 1047 -26.84 -65.62 34.25
CA PRO A 1047 -26.19 -66.92 34.05
C PRO A 1047 -25.77 -67.19 32.60
N ALA A 1048 -26.36 -66.50 31.62
CA ALA A 1048 -25.98 -66.62 30.21
C ALA A 1048 -24.82 -65.68 29.81
N SER A 1049 -24.36 -64.81 30.73
CA SER A 1049 -23.29 -63.84 30.46
C SER A 1049 -21.92 -64.52 30.32
N PRO A 1050 -21.07 -64.11 29.37
CA PRO A 1050 -19.70 -64.61 29.25
C PRO A 1050 -18.78 -64.22 30.42
N GLN A 1051 -19.22 -63.32 31.31
CA GLN A 1051 -18.49 -62.91 32.51
C GLN A 1051 -18.54 -63.94 33.65
N GLN A 1052 -19.06 -65.16 33.43
CA GLN A 1052 -19.14 -66.22 34.46
C GLN A 1052 -17.83 -66.52 35.22
N ARG A 1053 -16.65 -66.25 34.64
CA ARG A 1053 -15.35 -66.39 35.33
C ARG A 1053 -15.20 -65.48 36.56
N CYS A 1054 -16.00 -64.42 36.61
CA CYS A 1054 -16.06 -63.40 37.65
C CYS A 1054 -17.29 -63.54 38.55
N ASN A 1055 -18.09 -64.60 38.42
CA ASN A 1055 -19.34 -64.72 39.14
C ASN A 1055 -19.09 -64.66 40.67
N PRO A 1056 -19.65 -63.65 41.37
CA PRO A 1056 -19.36 -63.38 42.78
C PRO A 1056 -19.82 -64.50 43.73
N THR A 1057 -20.60 -65.47 43.23
CA THR A 1057 -21.13 -66.59 44.03
C THR A 1057 -20.11 -67.65 44.41
N PHE A 1058 -18.92 -67.69 43.79
CA PHE A 1058 -17.91 -68.70 44.11
C PHE A 1058 -17.11 -68.39 45.38
N PHE A 1059 -16.75 -67.12 45.62
CA PHE A 1059 -16.07 -66.63 46.83
C PHE A 1059 -16.49 -65.18 47.12
N PRO A 1060 -17.71 -64.95 47.65
CA PRO A 1060 -18.18 -63.59 47.89
C PRO A 1060 -17.31 -62.92 48.98
N PRO A 1061 -16.79 -61.71 48.75
CA PRO A 1061 -16.10 -60.95 49.78
C PRO A 1061 -17.05 -60.60 50.94
N ALA A 1062 -16.50 -60.33 52.12
CA ALA A 1062 -17.32 -59.93 53.26
C ALA A 1062 -18.10 -58.64 52.91
N SER A 1063 -19.38 -58.58 53.32
CA SER A 1063 -20.31 -57.49 53.02
C SER A 1063 -20.79 -57.39 51.56
N TYR A 1064 -20.50 -58.39 50.70
CA TYR A 1064 -21.13 -58.50 49.39
C TYR A 1064 -22.61 -58.87 49.50
N GLU A 1065 -23.49 -58.12 48.84
CA GLU A 1065 -24.93 -58.38 48.76
C GLU A 1065 -25.22 -59.01 47.40
N GLN A 1066 -25.62 -60.28 47.36
CA GLN A 1066 -25.99 -60.90 46.09
C GLN A 1066 -27.27 -60.26 45.55
N VAL A 1067 -27.19 -59.75 44.33
CA VAL A 1067 -28.28 -59.07 43.64
C VAL A 1067 -28.93 -59.97 42.57
N GLU A 1068 -30.15 -59.64 42.18
CA GLU A 1068 -30.85 -60.33 41.08
C GLU A 1068 -30.36 -59.81 39.72
N SER A 1069 -30.49 -60.65 38.67
CA SER A 1069 -30.20 -60.27 37.28
C SER A 1069 -30.99 -59.01 36.90
N GLY A 1070 -30.31 -57.99 36.36
CA GLY A 1070 -30.85 -56.67 36.05
C GLY A 1070 -30.58 -55.59 37.10
N GLN A 1071 -29.99 -55.90 38.26
CA GLN A 1071 -29.57 -54.90 39.24
C GLN A 1071 -28.11 -54.47 39.02
N LEU A 1072 -27.85 -53.16 38.91
CA LEU A 1072 -26.50 -52.62 38.71
C LEU A 1072 -25.58 -52.93 39.89
N SER A 1073 -24.47 -53.60 39.61
CA SER A 1073 -23.57 -54.18 40.60
C SER A 1073 -22.13 -54.30 40.11
N ALA A 1074 -21.21 -54.40 41.07
CA ALA A 1074 -19.82 -54.74 40.82
C ALA A 1074 -19.21 -55.45 42.03
N VAL A 1075 -18.24 -56.31 41.78
CA VAL A 1075 -17.52 -57.05 42.82
C VAL A 1075 -16.02 -56.89 42.63
N ALA A 1076 -15.32 -56.78 43.75
CA ALA A 1076 -13.86 -56.83 43.80
C ALA A 1076 -13.43 -57.83 44.87
N GLY A 1077 -12.49 -58.70 44.52
CA GLY A 1077 -11.93 -59.70 45.44
C GLY A 1077 -10.58 -60.24 44.95
N PHE A 1078 -10.12 -61.33 45.55
CA PHE A 1078 -8.80 -61.92 45.23
C PHE A 1078 -8.64 -62.38 43.78
N SER A 1079 -9.75 -62.66 43.07
CA SER A 1079 -9.76 -63.13 41.68
C SER A 1079 -9.85 -62.02 40.63
N GLY A 1080 -9.92 -60.74 41.04
CA GLY A 1080 -10.03 -59.59 40.15
C GLY A 1080 -11.23 -58.68 40.47
N ARG A 1081 -11.37 -57.62 39.66
CA ARG A 1081 -12.51 -56.69 39.69
C ARG A 1081 -13.40 -56.98 38.49
N CYS A 1082 -14.70 -57.09 38.73
CA CYS A 1082 -15.67 -57.35 37.68
C CYS A 1082 -16.93 -56.52 37.95
N SER A 1083 -17.49 -55.95 36.89
CA SER A 1083 -18.61 -55.02 36.96
C SER A 1083 -19.62 -55.37 35.89
N ASP A 1084 -20.87 -55.06 36.18
CA ASP A 1084 -21.83 -54.81 35.11
C ASP A 1084 -21.32 -53.66 34.22
N VAL A 1085 -21.57 -53.77 32.92
CA VAL A 1085 -21.13 -52.76 31.95
C VAL A 1085 -22.34 -52.22 31.21
N ILE A 1086 -22.45 -50.91 31.19
CA ILE A 1086 -23.49 -50.19 30.46
C ILE A 1086 -22.85 -49.56 29.24
N TYR A 1087 -23.47 -49.74 28.07
CA TYR A 1087 -23.07 -49.08 26.83
C TYR A 1087 -24.20 -48.12 26.44
N LEU A 1088 -23.92 -46.82 26.35
CA LEU A 1088 -24.87 -45.85 25.82
C LEU A 1088 -25.02 -46.05 24.32
N ILE A 1089 -26.26 -46.14 23.86
CA ILE A 1089 -26.63 -46.40 22.47
C ILE A 1089 -27.38 -45.19 21.95
N GLU A 1090 -26.72 -44.39 21.12
CA GLU A 1090 -27.21 -43.08 20.71
C GLU A 1090 -27.19 -42.95 19.19
N ASP A 1091 -27.93 -41.97 18.67
CA ASP A 1091 -27.86 -41.61 17.26
C ASP A 1091 -26.87 -40.45 17.13
N TYR A 1092 -25.87 -40.60 16.26
CA TYR A 1092 -24.87 -39.57 15.96
C TYR A 1092 -24.92 -39.22 14.48
N ARG A 1093 -25.35 -37.98 14.17
CA ARG A 1093 -25.60 -37.50 12.80
C ARG A 1093 -26.48 -38.50 12.03
N GLU A 1094 -26.00 -39.02 10.90
CA GLU A 1094 -26.72 -40.01 10.09
C GLU A 1094 -26.58 -41.46 10.60
N GLN A 1095 -25.70 -41.72 11.57
CA GLN A 1095 -25.45 -43.05 12.13
C GLN A 1095 -26.36 -43.32 13.32
N LYS A 1096 -27.27 -44.28 13.18
CA LYS A 1096 -28.19 -44.67 14.25
C LYS A 1096 -27.63 -45.79 15.12
N GLY A 1097 -27.86 -45.69 16.42
CA GLY A 1097 -27.50 -46.72 17.40
C GLY A 1097 -26.01 -46.98 17.55
N VAL A 1098 -25.19 -45.92 17.52
CA VAL A 1098 -23.75 -45.98 17.81
C VAL A 1098 -23.50 -46.14 19.31
N VAL A 1099 -22.40 -46.80 19.66
CA VAL A 1099 -21.95 -46.93 21.05
C VAL A 1099 -21.07 -45.72 21.39
N THR A 1100 -21.51 -44.88 22.32
CA THR A 1100 -20.83 -43.61 22.65
C THR A 1100 -19.97 -43.74 23.90
N TYR A 1101 -20.57 -44.18 25.01
CA TYR A 1101 -19.91 -44.31 26.31
C TYR A 1101 -20.07 -45.72 26.87
N ARG A 1102 -19.00 -46.21 27.51
CA ARG A 1102 -18.99 -47.43 28.32
C ARG A 1102 -18.85 -47.04 29.78
N ILE A 1103 -19.89 -47.31 30.58
CA ILE A 1103 -19.92 -47.04 32.01
C ILE A 1103 -19.75 -48.38 32.75
N SER A 1104 -18.81 -48.43 33.69
CA SER A 1104 -18.65 -49.55 34.60
C SER A 1104 -18.41 -49.07 36.03
N MET A 1105 -18.59 -49.95 37.00
CA MET A 1105 -18.49 -49.67 38.42
C MET A 1105 -17.19 -50.26 38.98
N ASN A 1106 -16.43 -49.42 39.67
CA ASN A 1106 -15.20 -49.75 40.36
C ASN A 1106 -15.45 -50.03 41.83
N ALA A 1107 -15.69 -51.30 42.15
CA ALA A 1107 -15.80 -51.73 43.54
C ALA A 1107 -14.46 -51.64 44.28
N PHE A 1108 -14.46 -51.01 45.46
CA PHE A 1108 -13.28 -50.91 46.31
C PHE A 1108 -13.25 -52.02 47.37
N PHE A 1109 -12.11 -52.73 47.44
CA PHE A 1109 -11.92 -53.90 48.31
C PHE A 1109 -10.71 -53.69 49.23
N SER A 1110 -10.89 -53.94 50.52
CA SER A 1110 -9.81 -53.92 51.52
C SER A 1110 -10.13 -54.87 52.68
N GLU A 1111 -9.10 -55.41 53.34
CA GLU A 1111 -9.20 -56.24 54.54
C GLU A 1111 -10.22 -57.41 54.46
N GLY A 1112 -10.43 -57.98 53.27
CA GLY A 1112 -11.32 -59.13 53.08
C GLY A 1112 -12.79 -58.78 52.81
N GLY A 1113 -13.15 -57.50 52.73
CA GLY A 1113 -14.51 -57.04 52.43
C GLY A 1113 -14.58 -55.88 51.43
N LEU A 1114 -15.79 -55.58 50.96
CA LEU A 1114 -16.06 -54.39 50.15
C LEU A 1114 -16.24 -53.16 51.05
N LEU A 1115 -15.56 -52.06 50.69
CA LEU A 1115 -15.68 -50.77 51.38
C LEU A 1115 -16.73 -49.85 50.75
N THR A 1116 -17.12 -50.17 49.51
CA THR A 1116 -18.19 -49.50 48.74
C THR A 1116 -19.33 -50.48 48.50
N ARG A 1117 -20.55 -49.99 48.26
CA ARG A 1117 -21.74 -50.83 48.04
C ARG A 1117 -22.29 -50.72 46.61
N HIS A 1118 -23.12 -51.69 46.22
CA HIS A 1118 -23.93 -51.57 45.00
C HIS A 1118 -24.81 -50.32 45.06
N PRO A 1119 -25.03 -49.62 43.94
CA PRO A 1119 -25.98 -48.52 43.87
C PRO A 1119 -27.39 -48.97 44.29
N LYS A 1120 -28.08 -48.15 45.10
CA LYS A 1120 -29.39 -48.43 45.71
C LYS A 1120 -30.37 -47.30 45.37
N PRO A 1121 -31.68 -47.52 45.55
CA PRO A 1121 -32.67 -46.48 45.27
C PRO A 1121 -32.38 -45.24 46.11
N GLY A 1122 -32.39 -44.06 45.48
CA GLY A 1122 -31.91 -42.82 46.09
C GLY A 1122 -30.48 -42.42 45.68
N ASP A 1123 -29.78 -43.29 44.94
CA ASP A 1123 -28.53 -42.92 44.27
C ASP A 1123 -28.76 -42.43 42.84
N THR A 1124 -28.01 -41.41 42.45
CA THR A 1124 -27.96 -40.90 41.08
C THR A 1124 -26.54 -40.52 40.72
N LEU A 1125 -26.01 -41.08 39.63
CA LEU A 1125 -24.74 -40.65 39.04
C LEU A 1125 -25.03 -39.57 38.01
N SER A 1126 -24.58 -38.34 38.26
CA SER A 1126 -24.66 -37.24 37.30
C SER A 1126 -23.38 -37.23 36.49
N VAL A 1127 -23.48 -37.43 35.17
CA VAL A 1127 -22.38 -37.43 34.21
C VAL A 1127 -22.44 -36.12 33.44
N TYR A 1128 -21.38 -35.32 33.58
CA TYR A 1128 -21.23 -34.08 32.84
C TYR A 1128 -20.25 -34.28 31.69
N THR A 1129 -20.47 -33.57 30.59
CA THR A 1129 -19.58 -33.57 29.43
C THR A 1129 -19.05 -32.16 29.18
N ASN A 1130 -17.86 -32.06 28.57
CA ASN A 1130 -17.40 -30.81 27.96
C ASN A 1130 -18.17 -30.60 26.65
N LYS A 1131 -18.71 -29.40 26.45
CA LYS A 1131 -19.68 -29.12 25.39
C LYS A 1131 -19.20 -28.01 24.45
N PRO A 1132 -18.31 -28.31 23.50
CA PRO A 1132 -17.89 -27.35 22.49
C PRO A 1132 -19.11 -26.95 21.65
N PHE A 1133 -19.05 -25.78 21.02
CA PHE A 1133 -20.07 -25.44 20.02
C PHE A 1133 -20.01 -26.41 18.85
N ILE A 1134 -21.17 -26.95 18.47
CA ILE A 1134 -21.31 -27.89 17.35
C ILE A 1134 -22.29 -27.37 16.30
N ASP A 1135 -22.24 -27.97 15.11
CA ASP A 1135 -23.25 -27.72 14.07
C ASP A 1135 -24.68 -27.91 14.63
N GLY A 1136 -25.55 -26.94 14.35
CA GLY A 1136 -26.91 -26.86 14.91
C GLY A 1136 -27.03 -26.11 16.25
N ASN A 1137 -25.93 -25.71 16.90
CA ASN A 1137 -25.97 -24.72 17.98
C ASN A 1137 -26.23 -23.32 17.42
N ARG A 1138 -27.10 -22.56 18.09
CA ARG A 1138 -27.52 -21.23 17.61
C ARG A 1138 -27.88 -20.30 18.77
N PHE A 1139 -27.23 -19.15 18.81
CA PHE A 1139 -27.62 -18.02 19.66
C PHE A 1139 -28.33 -16.96 18.83
N GLN A 1140 -29.25 -16.22 19.43
CA GLN A 1140 -30.01 -15.16 18.78
C GLN A 1140 -30.19 -13.97 19.72
N PHE A 1141 -30.14 -12.77 19.18
CA PHE A 1141 -30.48 -11.54 19.90
C PHE A 1141 -31.20 -10.57 18.97
N ILE A 1142 -31.92 -9.63 19.57
CA ILE A 1142 -32.66 -8.56 18.90
C ILE A 1142 -32.19 -7.22 19.45
N MET A 1143 -32.15 -6.20 18.59
CA MET A 1143 -31.93 -4.81 19.01
C MET A 1143 -33.26 -4.14 19.35
N ASP A 1144 -33.68 -4.24 20.60
CA ASP A 1144 -34.93 -3.65 21.08
C ASP A 1144 -34.73 -2.19 21.56
N GLN A 1145 -35.78 -1.60 22.17
CA GLN A 1145 -35.74 -0.22 22.64
C GLN A 1145 -34.73 0.01 23.78
N ASP A 1146 -34.46 -0.99 24.62
CA ASP A 1146 -33.53 -0.87 25.76
C ASP A 1146 -32.07 -0.91 25.28
N ASN A 1147 -31.83 -1.43 24.07
CA ASN A 1147 -30.53 -1.41 23.38
C ASN A 1147 -30.27 -0.11 22.60
N LEU A 1148 -31.20 0.85 22.64
CA LEU A 1148 -31.07 2.14 21.96
C LEU A 1148 -30.86 3.26 22.98
N PRO A 1149 -30.19 4.36 22.60
CA PRO A 1149 -30.02 5.51 23.49
C PRO A 1149 -31.37 6.18 23.77
N GLN A 1150 -31.68 6.40 25.05
CA GLN A 1150 -32.95 6.97 25.49
C GLN A 1150 -32.78 8.31 26.22
N ILE A 1151 -33.83 9.14 26.20
CA ILE A 1151 -33.94 10.35 27.02
C ILE A 1151 -35.08 10.20 28.00
N ASN A 1152 -34.77 10.25 29.29
CA ASN A 1152 -35.74 10.21 30.37
C ASN A 1152 -36.16 11.62 30.81
N SER A 1153 -37.41 11.97 30.55
CA SER A 1153 -37.99 13.25 30.94
C SER A 1153 -38.12 13.44 32.45
N ASP A 1154 -38.15 12.36 33.24
CA ASP A 1154 -38.35 12.43 34.69
C ASP A 1154 -37.05 12.81 35.43
N THR A 1155 -35.88 12.38 34.93
CA THR A 1155 -34.57 12.75 35.47
C THR A 1155 -34.06 14.08 34.91
N LEU A 1156 -34.63 14.55 33.79
CA LEU A 1156 -34.25 15.81 33.14
C LEU A 1156 -34.11 16.99 34.10
N ARG A 1157 -35.00 17.11 35.09
CA ARG A 1157 -34.96 18.22 36.08
C ARG A 1157 -33.80 18.11 37.05
N SER A 1158 -33.48 16.91 37.54
CA SER A 1158 -32.33 16.72 38.43
C SER A 1158 -31.02 16.92 37.68
N ASP A 1159 -30.94 16.43 36.45
CA ASP A 1159 -29.70 16.44 35.68
C ASP A 1159 -29.38 17.85 35.14
N LEU A 1160 -30.41 18.70 34.97
CA LEU A 1160 -30.23 20.11 34.60
C LEU A 1160 -29.41 20.91 35.64
N ASP A 1161 -29.38 20.46 36.90
CA ASP A 1161 -28.60 21.14 37.93
C ASP A 1161 -27.09 20.98 37.76
N ASP A 1162 -26.66 19.93 37.05
CA ASP A 1162 -25.27 19.60 36.76
C ASP A 1162 -24.72 20.29 35.50
N VAL A 1163 -25.54 21.14 34.84
CA VAL A 1163 -25.09 21.96 33.72
C VAL A 1163 -24.00 22.93 34.16
N LEU A 1164 -22.84 22.83 33.53
CA LEU A 1164 -21.68 23.67 33.79
C LEU A 1164 -21.38 24.61 32.63
N VAL A 1165 -20.68 25.70 32.95
CA VAL A 1165 -20.07 26.60 31.97
C VAL A 1165 -18.56 26.48 32.11
N ILE A 1166 -17.86 26.15 31.02
CA ILE A 1166 -16.40 25.96 31.02
C ILE A 1166 -15.72 26.71 29.85
N PRO A 1167 -14.54 27.30 30.05
CA PRO A 1167 -13.92 27.58 31.35
C PRO A 1167 -14.71 28.66 32.12
N ASN A 1168 -14.75 28.54 33.45
CA ASN A 1168 -15.36 29.55 34.32
C ASN A 1168 -14.50 29.76 35.58
N PRO A 1169 -13.76 30.88 35.70
CA PRO A 1169 -13.75 32.01 34.76
C PRO A 1169 -13.02 31.67 33.45
N TYR A 1170 -13.48 32.28 32.36
CA TYR A 1170 -12.72 32.38 31.11
C TYR A 1170 -11.58 33.37 31.30
N LYS A 1171 -10.35 33.00 30.91
CA LYS A 1171 -9.12 33.78 31.16
C LYS A 1171 -8.25 33.91 29.91
N VAL A 1172 -8.42 34.98 29.12
CA VAL A 1172 -7.61 35.30 27.93
C VAL A 1172 -7.64 34.26 26.79
N SER A 1173 -7.50 32.97 27.08
CA SER A 1173 -7.62 31.84 26.15
C SER A 1173 -8.09 30.59 26.90
N SER A 1174 -8.41 29.54 26.17
CA SER A 1174 -8.78 28.23 26.72
C SER A 1174 -8.14 27.09 25.93
N VAL A 1175 -7.91 25.95 26.58
CA VAL A 1175 -7.44 24.71 25.91
C VAL A 1175 -8.44 24.11 24.93
N PHE A 1176 -9.69 24.61 24.94
CA PHE A 1176 -10.74 24.21 24.01
C PHE A 1176 -10.70 24.96 22.68
N GLU A 1177 -9.99 26.10 22.67
CA GLU A 1177 -9.88 26.94 21.49
C GLU A 1177 -8.83 26.35 20.55
N PRO A 1178 -9.06 26.36 19.23
CA PRO A 1178 -8.02 26.03 18.28
C PRO A 1178 -6.86 27.02 18.42
N GLN A 1179 -5.63 26.53 18.23
CA GLN A 1179 -4.46 27.40 18.16
C GLN A 1179 -4.62 28.38 17.00
N VAL A 1180 -4.09 29.59 17.19
CA VAL A 1180 -4.05 30.60 16.12
C VAL A 1180 -3.07 30.08 15.07
N THR A 1181 -3.54 29.87 13.85
CA THR A 1181 -2.69 29.48 12.72
C THR A 1181 -2.21 30.73 11.97
N SER A 1182 -1.16 30.60 11.15
CA SER A 1182 -0.70 31.66 10.25
C SER A 1182 -1.76 32.09 9.22
N THR A 1183 -2.76 31.25 8.96
CA THR A 1183 -3.90 31.50 8.07
C THR A 1183 -5.14 32.06 8.80
N ASN A 1184 -5.21 31.91 10.12
CA ASN A 1184 -6.30 32.41 10.95
C ASN A 1184 -5.76 33.20 12.17
N PHE A 1185 -5.42 34.47 11.93
CA PHE A 1185 -4.97 35.40 12.96
C PHE A 1185 -6.06 35.77 14.00
N GLN A 1186 -7.32 35.36 13.79
CA GLN A 1186 -8.40 35.61 14.74
C GLN A 1186 -8.60 34.42 15.66
N GLN A 1187 -8.31 34.62 16.94
CA GLN A 1187 -8.60 33.62 17.97
C GLN A 1187 -10.11 33.47 18.12
N ASN A 1188 -10.65 32.35 17.62
CA ASN A 1188 -12.04 31.97 17.79
C ASN A 1188 -12.28 31.55 19.24
N ARG A 1189 -12.85 32.46 20.04
CA ARG A 1189 -13.06 32.22 21.46
C ARG A 1189 -14.20 31.26 21.71
N GLU A 1190 -14.01 30.37 22.67
CA GLU A 1190 -14.98 29.34 22.99
C GLU A 1190 -15.34 29.33 24.47
N LEU A 1191 -16.65 29.39 24.74
CA LEU A 1191 -17.21 29.16 26.07
C LEU A 1191 -18.32 28.10 25.96
N HIS A 1192 -18.14 27.00 26.67
CA HIS A 1192 -18.97 25.81 26.51
C HIS A 1192 -20.01 25.72 27.62
N PHE A 1193 -21.25 25.42 27.25
CA PHE A 1193 -22.30 25.00 28.17
C PHE A 1193 -22.44 23.49 28.06
N THR A 1194 -22.06 22.74 29.09
CA THR A 1194 -22.00 21.26 29.07
C THR A 1194 -23.16 20.64 29.84
N GLY A 1195 -23.67 19.49 29.41
CA GLY A 1195 -24.82 18.80 30.01
C GLY A 1195 -26.19 19.37 29.61
N VAL A 1196 -26.22 20.26 28.61
CA VAL A 1196 -27.43 20.93 28.13
C VAL A 1196 -28.31 19.95 27.34
N PRO A 1197 -29.62 19.86 27.63
CA PRO A 1197 -30.54 19.06 26.83
C PRO A 1197 -30.90 19.77 25.52
N ALA A 1198 -31.23 18.99 24.48
CA ALA A 1198 -31.83 19.49 23.25
C ALA A 1198 -33.21 18.83 23.04
N PRO A 1199 -34.25 19.59 22.64
CA PRO A 1199 -34.26 21.04 22.42
C PRO A 1199 -34.26 21.86 23.73
N SER A 1200 -33.59 23.02 23.75
CA SER A 1200 -33.66 23.98 24.86
C SER A 1200 -33.40 25.42 24.43
N THR A 1201 -33.68 26.40 25.30
CA THR A 1201 -33.37 27.82 25.05
C THR A 1201 -32.39 28.34 26.08
N LEU A 1202 -31.22 28.78 25.62
CA LEU A 1202 -30.18 29.47 26.40
C LEU A 1202 -30.34 31.00 26.26
N ARG A 1203 -30.37 31.72 27.37
CA ARG A 1203 -30.40 33.19 27.45
C ARG A 1203 -29.24 33.67 28.30
N ILE A 1204 -28.47 34.62 27.78
CA ILE A 1204 -27.30 35.19 28.45
C ILE A 1204 -27.57 36.66 28.75
N PHE A 1205 -27.29 37.09 29.98
CA PHE A 1205 -27.53 38.44 30.47
C PHE A 1205 -26.28 39.03 31.09
N THR A 1206 -26.15 40.36 31.06
CA THR A 1206 -25.22 41.08 31.93
C THR A 1206 -25.66 40.97 33.40
N ALA A 1207 -24.77 41.30 34.33
CA ALA A 1207 -25.12 41.42 35.75
C ALA A 1207 -26.24 42.45 36.04
N SER A 1208 -26.50 43.39 35.14
CA SER A 1208 -27.62 44.35 35.23
C SER A 1208 -28.95 43.83 34.66
N GLY A 1209 -28.98 42.60 34.12
CA GLY A 1209 -30.18 41.98 33.53
C GLY A 1209 -30.42 42.33 32.06
N THR A 1210 -29.43 42.91 31.36
CA THR A 1210 -29.54 43.20 29.92
C THR A 1210 -29.31 41.92 29.12
N LEU A 1211 -30.25 41.53 28.26
CA LEU A 1211 -30.13 40.36 27.40
C LEU A 1211 -29.04 40.58 26.33
N ILE A 1212 -28.01 39.74 26.36
CA ILE A 1212 -26.87 39.75 25.44
C ILE A 1212 -27.13 38.88 24.22
N ARG A 1213 -27.62 37.65 24.45
CA ARG A 1213 -27.86 36.64 23.42
C ARG A 1213 -29.00 35.72 23.86
N LYS A 1214 -29.88 35.37 22.93
CA LYS A 1214 -30.84 34.28 23.03
C LYS A 1214 -30.46 33.25 21.97
N ILE A 1215 -30.42 31.98 22.36
CA ILE A 1215 -30.01 30.87 21.52
C ILE A 1215 -31.03 29.76 21.73
N ASP A 1216 -31.63 29.28 20.65
CA ASP A 1216 -32.47 28.09 20.66
C ASP A 1216 -31.58 26.92 20.23
N ILE A 1217 -31.29 26.02 21.16
CA ILE A 1217 -30.37 24.89 21.00
C ILE A 1217 -31.16 23.70 20.50
N THR A 1218 -30.81 23.22 19.31
CA THR A 1218 -31.31 21.98 18.71
C THR A 1218 -30.25 20.88 18.75
N GLN A 1219 -30.63 19.66 18.39
CA GLN A 1219 -29.73 18.51 18.32
C GLN A 1219 -28.47 18.81 17.50
N SER A 1220 -28.65 19.43 16.32
CA SER A 1220 -27.58 19.84 15.41
C SER A 1220 -26.68 20.95 15.92
N ASN A 1221 -26.99 21.57 17.07
CA ASN A 1221 -26.12 22.58 17.69
C ASN A 1221 -25.17 22.00 18.73
N LEU A 1222 -25.35 20.74 19.12
CA LEU A 1222 -24.51 20.08 20.12
C LEU A 1222 -23.27 19.46 19.46
N THR A 1223 -22.20 19.29 20.22
CA THR A 1223 -20.91 18.79 19.71
C THR A 1223 -20.91 17.31 19.34
N SER A 1224 -21.88 16.53 19.82
CA SER A 1224 -22.07 15.12 19.44
C SER A 1224 -23.55 14.75 19.53
N GLU A 1225 -23.91 13.64 18.88
CA GLU A 1225 -25.30 13.15 18.81
C GLU A 1225 -25.89 12.80 20.17
N TYR A 1226 -25.06 12.46 21.16
CA TYR A 1226 -25.50 12.12 22.52
C TYR A 1226 -24.98 13.09 23.59
N GLY A 1227 -23.92 13.83 23.30
CA GLY A 1227 -23.37 14.83 24.21
C GLY A 1227 -24.27 16.04 24.38
N GLY A 1228 -24.16 16.70 25.53
CA GLY A 1228 -24.90 17.90 25.93
C GLY A 1228 -24.07 19.18 25.87
N THR A 1229 -23.07 19.28 25.00
CA THR A 1229 -22.21 20.47 24.95
C THR A 1229 -22.62 21.42 23.83
N TYR A 1230 -22.93 22.66 24.20
CA TYR A 1230 -23.14 23.78 23.27
C TYR A 1230 -21.96 24.77 23.36
N ILE A 1231 -21.31 25.04 22.22
CA ILE A 1231 -20.19 25.96 22.13
C ILE A 1231 -20.70 27.35 21.76
N TRP A 1232 -20.49 28.33 22.64
CA TRP A 1232 -20.77 29.73 22.34
C TRP A 1232 -19.49 30.47 21.96
N ASN A 1233 -19.51 31.13 20.79
CA ASN A 1233 -18.43 31.96 20.26
C ASN A 1233 -18.22 33.30 21.00
N MET A 1234 -18.85 33.48 22.16
CA MET A 1234 -18.78 34.70 22.97
C MET A 1234 -19.24 35.98 22.25
N LEU A 1235 -20.00 35.87 21.16
CA LEU A 1235 -20.57 37.01 20.44
C LEU A 1235 -21.97 37.36 20.93
N THR A 1236 -22.23 38.65 21.06
CA THR A 1236 -23.54 39.26 21.33
C THR A 1236 -24.50 39.05 20.14
N ARG A 1237 -25.78 39.42 20.29
CA ARG A 1237 -26.75 39.42 19.17
C ARG A 1237 -26.33 40.30 17.98
N ASP A 1238 -25.49 41.30 18.23
CA ASP A 1238 -25.01 42.27 17.24
C ASP A 1238 -23.62 41.88 16.68
N ASN A 1239 -23.19 40.62 16.88
CA ASN A 1239 -21.89 40.06 16.49
C ASN A 1239 -20.67 40.79 17.06
N LEU A 1240 -20.84 41.47 18.19
CA LEU A 1240 -19.74 42.05 18.97
C LEU A 1240 -19.29 41.09 20.06
N GLU A 1241 -17.99 41.01 20.29
CA GLU A 1241 -17.40 40.23 21.38
C GLU A 1241 -17.80 40.81 22.75
N ILE A 1242 -18.15 39.94 23.71
CA ILE A 1242 -18.52 40.40 25.06
C ILE A 1242 -17.34 41.03 25.81
N SER A 1243 -17.61 41.99 26.70
CA SER A 1243 -16.59 42.62 27.55
C SER A 1243 -16.22 41.75 28.77
N TYR A 1244 -15.10 42.05 29.43
CA TYR A 1244 -14.76 41.45 30.72
C TYR A 1244 -15.86 41.74 31.76
N GLY A 1245 -16.15 40.80 32.65
CA GLY A 1245 -17.21 40.94 33.65
C GLY A 1245 -17.90 39.64 34.04
N VAL A 1246 -18.98 39.77 34.82
CA VAL A 1246 -19.82 38.65 35.27
C VAL A 1246 -21.14 38.66 34.48
N TYR A 1247 -21.51 37.50 33.97
CA TYR A 1247 -22.73 37.27 33.20
C TYR A 1247 -23.61 36.23 33.90
N LEU A 1248 -24.92 36.34 33.67
CA LEU A 1248 -25.91 35.39 34.14
C LEU A 1248 -26.43 34.60 32.93
N TYR A 1249 -26.68 33.30 33.10
CA TYR A 1249 -27.33 32.49 32.09
C TYR A 1249 -28.62 31.86 32.62
N HIS A 1250 -29.55 31.61 31.72
CA HIS A 1250 -30.80 30.92 31.97
C HIS A 1250 -31.07 29.92 30.84
N ILE A 1251 -31.22 28.65 31.18
CA ILE A 1251 -31.57 27.55 30.26
C ILE A 1251 -32.98 27.08 30.62
N SER A 1252 -33.84 26.93 29.62
CA SER A 1252 -35.20 26.42 29.77
C SER A 1252 -35.53 25.37 28.71
N THR A 1253 -36.16 24.27 29.09
CA THR A 1253 -36.61 23.20 28.15
C THR A 1253 -38.11 23.30 27.85
N PRO A 1254 -38.62 22.70 26.76
CA PRO A 1254 -40.05 22.67 26.45
C PRO A 1254 -40.91 21.99 27.53
N GLU A 1255 -40.34 21.04 28.27
CA GLU A 1255 -40.96 20.29 29.37
C GLU A 1255 -41.07 21.13 30.67
N GLY A 1256 -40.55 22.36 30.65
CA GLY A 1256 -40.62 23.30 31.76
C GLY A 1256 -39.55 23.10 32.83
N ALA A 1257 -38.45 22.41 32.52
CA ALA A 1257 -37.25 22.40 33.36
C ALA A 1257 -36.44 23.70 33.13
N GLU A 1258 -35.95 24.32 34.20
CA GLU A 1258 -35.23 25.59 34.13
C GLU A 1258 -33.96 25.57 35.02
N LYS A 1259 -32.87 26.14 34.52
CA LYS A 1259 -31.60 26.33 35.24
C LYS A 1259 -31.12 27.76 35.09
N THR A 1260 -30.67 28.37 36.18
CA THR A 1260 -29.93 29.64 36.15
C THR A 1260 -28.55 29.48 36.75
N GLY A 1261 -27.59 30.25 36.26
CA GLY A 1261 -26.23 30.27 36.78
C GLY A 1261 -25.47 31.52 36.37
N LYS A 1262 -24.15 31.52 36.62
CA LYS A 1262 -23.28 32.66 36.32
C LYS A 1262 -21.91 32.21 35.82
N PHE A 1263 -21.29 33.02 34.98
CA PHE A 1263 -19.90 32.85 34.57
C PHE A 1263 -19.16 34.19 34.54
N ALA A 1264 -17.85 34.14 34.63
CA ALA A 1264 -16.98 35.31 34.60
C ALA A 1264 -16.02 35.26 33.41
N VAL A 1265 -15.75 36.43 32.82
CA VAL A 1265 -14.81 36.62 31.72
C VAL A 1265 -13.73 37.60 32.16
N ILE A 1266 -12.48 37.18 32.06
CA ILE A 1266 -11.28 37.95 32.35
C ILE A 1266 -10.50 38.04 31.02
N LYS A 1267 -10.36 39.27 30.50
CA LYS A 1267 -9.61 39.56 29.28
C LYS A 1267 -8.28 40.21 29.59
#